data_AF-A0A7G2FEU1-F1
#
_entry.id   AF-A0A7G2FEU1-F1
#
_cell.length_a   1.000
_cell.length_b   1.000
_cell.length_c   1.000
_cell.angle_alpha   90.00
_cell.angle_beta   90.00
_cell.angle_gamma   90.00
#
_symmetry.space_group_name_H-M   'P 1'
#
loop_
_entity.id
_entity.type
_entity.pdbx_description
1 polymer ?
#
loop_
_entity_poly.entity_id
_entity_poly.type
_entity_poly.pdbx_seq_one_letter_code
_entity_poly.pdbx_strand_id
1 'polypeptide(L)'
;MSCYNKALLIGNKVVVILVFLLCLVHSSESLRPLFACDPANGLTRTLRFCRANVPIHVRVQDLLGRLTLQEKIRNLVNNAAAVPRLGIGGYEWWSEALHGISDVGPGAKFGGAFPGATSFPQVITTAASFNQSLWEEIGRVVSDEARAMYNGGVAGLTYWSPNVNILRDPRWGRGQETPGEDPIVAAKYAASYVRGLQGTAAGNRLKVAACCKHYTAYDLDNWNGVDRFHFNAKVTQQDLEDTYNVPFKSCVYEGKVASVMCSYNQVNGKPTCADENLLKNTIRGQWRLNGYIVSDCDSVDVFFNQQHYTSTPEEAAAASIKAGLDLDCGPFLAIFTEGAVKKGLLTENDINLALANTLTVQMRLGMFDGNLGPYANLGPRDVCTPAHKHLALEAAHQGIVLLKNSGRSLPLSPRRHRTVAVIGPNSDVTETMIGNYAGKACAYTSPLQGISRYARTLHQAGCAGVACKGNQGFGAAEAAAREADATVLVMGLDQSIEAETRDRTGLLLPGYQQDLVTRVAQASRGPVILVLMSGGPIDVTFAKNDPRVAAIIWAGYPGQAGGAAIANIIFGAANPGGKLPMTWYPQDYVAKVPMTVMAMRASGEFDGTHTLFVFAEPPINGIKGLGVNKQLIAFEKVHVMAGAKQTVQVDVDACKHLGVVDEYGKRRIPMGGEDPPEIVAKALECLNEKHIYRECDESWRLTLNGDLNIPVARTEEFCEGPCFSETHLALNCIEEIIHHYRFFNRATIHDIRETLKSGCSYGPERGVFNVLEHIEDEEENASEKIKSRFGPLLFIIALLL
;
A
#
# COMPACT_ATOMS: atom_id res chain seq x y z
N MET A 1 11.24 50.94 22.40
CA MET A 1 11.21 52.42 22.39
C MET A 1 10.07 52.85 21.47
N SER A 2 9.28 53.80 21.94
CA SER A 2 7.89 54.08 21.57
C SER A 2 7.66 54.68 20.18
N CYS A 3 6.51 54.33 19.59
CA CYS A 3 5.64 55.06 18.64
C CYS A 3 6.24 56.16 17.73
N TYR A 4 6.23 55.93 16.42
CA TYR A 4 5.89 56.96 15.41
C TYR A 4 5.43 56.29 14.09
N ASN A 5 4.22 56.66 13.64
CA ASN A 5 3.68 56.66 12.26
C ASN A 5 2.29 56.05 12.07
N LYS A 6 1.28 56.86 12.40
CA LYS A 6 -0.02 56.91 11.73
C LYS A 6 -0.22 58.34 11.23
N ALA A 7 0.06 58.61 9.94
CA ALA A 7 -0.50 59.72 9.17
C ALA A 7 0.15 59.76 7.77
N LEU A 8 -0.32 58.92 6.84
CA LEU A 8 -0.17 59.11 5.37
C LEU A 8 -1.07 58.08 4.66
N LEU A 9 -2.38 58.23 4.89
CA LEU A 9 -3.45 57.61 4.13
C LEU A 9 -4.33 58.77 3.65
N ILE A 10 -4.93 58.65 2.47
CA ILE A 10 -5.80 59.63 1.76
C ILE A 10 -5.07 60.41 0.63
N GLY A 11 -4.31 59.71 -0.22
CA GLY A 11 -3.79 60.28 -1.47
C GLY A 11 -3.68 59.32 -2.66
N ASN A 12 -3.62 58.00 -2.43
CA ASN A 12 -3.26 57.02 -3.47
C ASN A 12 -4.40 56.07 -3.92
N LYS A 13 -5.67 56.35 -3.58
CA LYS A 13 -6.78 55.42 -3.90
C LYS A 13 -7.54 55.73 -5.20
N VAL A 14 -7.31 56.88 -5.85
CA VAL A 14 -8.07 57.26 -7.05
C VAL A 14 -7.35 56.92 -8.36
N VAL A 15 -6.00 56.88 -8.36
CA VAL A 15 -5.22 56.55 -9.58
C VAL A 15 -5.10 55.05 -9.83
N VAL A 16 -5.22 54.21 -8.78
CA VAL A 16 -5.13 52.73 -8.91
C VAL A 16 -6.41 52.13 -9.52
N ILE A 17 -7.57 52.81 -9.41
CA ILE A 17 -8.85 52.28 -9.90
C ILE A 17 -8.99 52.46 -11.43
N LEU A 18 -8.39 53.51 -12.01
CA LEU A 18 -8.47 53.75 -13.46
C LEU A 18 -7.51 52.87 -14.30
N VAL A 19 -6.42 52.37 -13.71
CA VAL A 19 -5.52 51.42 -14.39
C VAL A 19 -6.09 49.98 -14.38
N PHE A 20 -6.96 49.66 -13.42
CA PHE A 20 -7.62 48.35 -13.35
C PHE A 20 -8.77 48.16 -14.36
N LEU A 21 -9.37 49.25 -14.86
CA LEU A 21 -10.49 49.19 -15.81
C LEU A 21 -10.07 49.11 -17.29
N LEU A 22 -8.80 49.33 -17.61
CA LEU A 22 -8.23 49.20 -18.97
C LEU A 22 -7.54 47.84 -19.23
N CYS A 23 -7.48 46.94 -18.24
CA CYS A 23 -7.00 45.57 -18.38
C CYS A 23 -8.12 44.52 -18.50
N LEU A 24 -9.38 44.94 -18.69
CA LEU A 24 -10.48 44.05 -19.10
C LEU A 24 -10.45 43.79 -20.62
N VAL A 25 -9.28 43.43 -21.14
CA VAL A 25 -9.25 42.61 -22.36
C VAL A 25 -9.71 41.25 -21.89
N HIS A 26 -10.87 40.82 -22.35
CA HIS A 26 -11.34 39.45 -22.20
C HIS A 26 -10.24 38.53 -22.75
N SER A 27 -9.40 38.03 -21.86
CA SER A 27 -8.57 36.87 -22.14
C SER A 27 -9.58 35.73 -22.22
N SER A 28 -10.12 35.48 -23.41
CA SER A 28 -10.59 34.13 -23.69
C SER A 28 -9.45 33.22 -23.29
N GLU A 29 -9.61 32.41 -22.25
CA GLU A 29 -8.65 31.37 -21.89
C GLU A 29 -8.52 30.47 -23.11
N SER A 30 -7.55 30.76 -23.98
CA SER A 30 -7.28 29.91 -25.12
C SER A 30 -6.76 28.62 -24.52
N LEU A 31 -7.54 27.55 -24.64
CA LEU A 31 -7.10 26.20 -24.28
C LEU A 31 -5.71 25.99 -24.85
N ARG A 32 -4.77 25.59 -23.98
CA ARG A 32 -3.42 25.25 -24.38
C ARG A 32 -3.48 24.26 -25.55
N PRO A 33 -2.68 24.44 -26.63
CA PRO A 33 -2.59 23.44 -27.68
C PRO A 33 -2.18 22.10 -27.06
N LEU A 34 -3.09 21.11 -27.11
CA LEU A 34 -2.94 19.81 -26.45
C LEU A 34 -1.79 18.98 -27.03
N PHE A 35 -1.37 19.27 -28.25
CA PHE A 35 -0.34 18.52 -28.97
C PHE A 35 0.63 19.49 -29.64
N ALA A 36 1.93 19.18 -29.56
CA ALA A 36 2.97 19.96 -30.23
C ALA A 36 2.98 19.74 -31.76
N CYS A 37 2.47 18.60 -32.22
CA CYS A 37 2.43 18.23 -33.63
C CYS A 37 0.98 18.03 -34.07
N ASP A 38 0.28 19.15 -34.34
CA ASP A 38 -1.02 19.10 -34.99
C ASP A 38 -0.86 18.73 -36.48
N PRO A 39 -1.44 17.62 -36.97
CA PRO A 39 -1.39 17.25 -38.39
C PRO A 39 -2.03 18.27 -39.33
N ALA A 40 -2.95 19.11 -38.82
CA ALA A 40 -3.59 20.18 -39.57
C ALA A 40 -2.69 21.42 -39.73
N ASN A 41 -1.63 21.54 -38.92
CA ASN A 41 -0.71 22.66 -38.99
C ASN A 41 0.38 22.40 -40.06
N GLY A 42 0.36 23.21 -41.13
CA GLY A 42 1.31 23.11 -42.24
C GLY A 42 2.78 23.30 -41.84
N LEU A 43 3.05 23.99 -40.73
CA LEU A 43 4.39 24.22 -40.19
C LEU A 43 5.00 22.94 -39.60
N THR A 44 4.22 22.19 -38.85
CA THR A 44 4.68 21.01 -38.08
C THR A 44 4.59 19.71 -38.88
N ARG A 45 3.66 19.61 -39.84
CA ARG A 45 3.42 18.41 -40.65
C ARG A 45 4.67 17.90 -41.40
N THR A 46 5.58 18.79 -41.78
CA THR A 46 6.79 18.40 -42.54
C THR A 46 7.95 17.94 -41.64
N LEU A 47 7.92 18.33 -40.36
CA LEU A 47 8.99 18.07 -39.39
C LEU A 47 9.09 16.58 -39.07
N ARG A 48 10.31 16.02 -39.08
CA ARG A 48 10.51 14.59 -38.92
C ARG A 48 10.11 14.11 -37.53
N PHE A 49 10.35 14.91 -36.48
CA PHE A 49 9.89 14.59 -35.12
C PHE A 49 8.36 14.54 -34.95
N CYS A 50 7.57 15.08 -35.88
CA CYS A 50 6.11 15.00 -35.87
C CYS A 50 5.54 13.77 -36.60
N ARG A 51 6.39 12.95 -37.23
CA ARG A 51 5.94 11.75 -37.95
C ARG A 51 5.88 10.55 -37.00
N ALA A 52 4.67 10.19 -36.56
CA ALA A 52 4.47 9.13 -35.55
C ALA A 52 4.96 7.73 -35.97
N ASN A 53 5.11 7.47 -37.28
CA ASN A 53 5.67 6.23 -37.81
C ASN A 53 7.21 6.15 -37.76
N VAL A 54 7.89 7.23 -37.37
CA VAL A 54 9.35 7.26 -37.19
C VAL A 54 9.70 6.81 -35.77
N PRO A 55 10.74 5.97 -35.55
CA PRO A 55 11.14 5.56 -34.21
C PRO A 55 11.43 6.74 -33.27
N ILE A 56 11.02 6.62 -32.00
CA ILE A 56 11.11 7.71 -31.01
C ILE A 56 12.52 8.29 -30.90
N HIS A 57 13.56 7.45 -30.84
CA HIS A 57 14.94 7.94 -30.71
C HIS A 57 15.35 8.85 -31.89
N VAL A 58 14.88 8.56 -33.12
CA VAL A 58 15.14 9.39 -34.30
C VAL A 58 14.36 10.71 -34.22
N ARG A 59 13.11 10.67 -33.72
CA ARG A 59 12.29 11.88 -33.51
C ARG A 59 12.92 12.80 -32.48
N VAL A 60 13.42 12.23 -31.38
CA VAL A 60 14.12 12.97 -30.32
C VAL A 60 15.40 13.61 -30.85
N GLN A 61 16.23 12.86 -31.60
CA GLN A 61 17.45 13.41 -32.22
C GLN A 61 17.14 14.54 -33.21
N ASP A 62 16.11 14.41 -34.05
CA ASP A 62 15.69 15.48 -34.97
C ASP A 62 15.21 16.72 -34.21
N LEU A 63 14.46 16.57 -33.12
CA LEU A 63 14.02 17.70 -32.30
C LEU A 63 15.21 18.39 -31.61
N LEU A 64 16.10 17.63 -30.97
CA LEU A 64 17.29 18.18 -30.31
C LEU A 64 18.21 18.94 -31.27
N GLY A 65 18.37 18.43 -32.51
CA GLY A 65 19.15 19.10 -33.56
C GLY A 65 18.52 20.39 -34.07
N ARG A 66 17.23 20.62 -33.80
CA ARG A 66 16.51 21.84 -34.19
C ARG A 66 16.48 22.89 -33.09
N LEU A 67 16.63 22.52 -31.82
CA LEU A 67 16.60 23.45 -30.68
C LEU A 67 17.88 24.26 -30.58
N THR A 68 17.76 25.56 -30.29
CA THR A 68 18.90 26.39 -29.89
C THR A 68 19.31 26.04 -28.46
N LEU A 69 20.54 26.39 -28.08
CA LEU A 69 21.02 26.21 -26.70
C LEU A 69 20.08 26.86 -25.66
N GLN A 70 19.54 28.04 -25.95
CA GLN A 70 18.63 28.74 -25.05
C GLN A 70 17.31 28.00 -24.86
N GLU A 71 16.71 27.50 -25.94
CA GLU A 71 15.48 26.70 -25.83
C GLU A 71 15.73 25.38 -25.11
N LYS A 72 16.90 24.76 -25.31
CA LYS A 72 17.32 23.58 -24.56
C LYS A 72 17.36 23.87 -23.06
N ILE A 73 18.07 24.93 -22.65
CA ILE A 73 18.19 25.33 -21.25
C ILE A 73 16.82 25.62 -20.62
N ARG A 74 15.93 26.31 -21.34
CA ARG A 74 14.56 26.61 -20.86
C ARG A 74 13.62 25.40 -20.82
N ASN A 75 14.05 24.24 -21.31
CA ASN A 75 13.32 22.97 -21.22
C ASN A 75 13.94 22.01 -20.17
N LEU A 76 14.95 22.44 -19.41
CA LEU A 76 15.54 21.69 -18.29
C LEU A 76 14.77 21.87 -16.97
N VAL A 77 13.64 22.57 -16.97
CA VAL A 77 12.88 22.92 -15.76
C VAL A 77 11.44 22.46 -15.83
N ASN A 78 10.78 22.31 -14.69
CA ASN A 78 9.40 21.85 -14.61
C ASN A 78 8.41 22.76 -15.36
N ASN A 79 8.62 24.08 -15.35
CA ASN A 79 7.87 25.01 -16.19
C ASN A 79 8.58 25.19 -17.53
N ALA A 80 8.51 24.17 -18.39
CA ALA A 80 9.23 24.15 -19.66
C ALA A 80 8.66 25.20 -20.63
N ALA A 81 9.54 26.06 -21.15
CA ALA A 81 9.12 27.15 -22.03
C ALA A 81 8.62 26.64 -23.40
N ALA A 82 7.68 27.38 -23.99
CA ALA A 82 7.24 27.14 -25.36
C ALA A 82 8.39 27.31 -26.37
N VAL A 83 8.31 26.61 -27.49
CA VAL A 83 9.15 26.81 -28.68
C VAL A 83 8.25 27.10 -29.88
N PRO A 84 7.70 28.33 -30.00
CA PRO A 84 6.65 28.65 -30.99
C PRO A 84 7.08 28.40 -32.44
N ARG A 85 8.36 28.64 -32.77
CA ARG A 85 8.91 28.41 -34.13
C ARG A 85 8.87 26.94 -34.55
N LEU A 86 8.71 26.01 -33.60
CA LEU A 86 8.57 24.57 -33.85
C LEU A 86 7.15 24.07 -33.51
N GLY A 87 6.21 24.96 -33.17
CA GLY A 87 4.84 24.59 -32.78
C GLY A 87 4.72 23.92 -31.41
N ILE A 88 5.75 23.99 -30.56
CA ILE A 88 5.75 23.35 -29.23
C ILE A 88 5.22 24.35 -28.20
N GLY A 89 4.11 24.04 -27.54
CA GLY A 89 3.61 24.81 -26.40
C GLY A 89 4.40 24.54 -25.12
N GLY A 90 4.48 25.51 -24.21
CA GLY A 90 5.14 25.32 -22.91
C GLY A 90 4.43 24.24 -22.10
N TYR A 91 5.17 23.46 -21.30
CA TYR A 91 4.67 22.29 -20.58
C TYR A 91 5.02 22.36 -19.10
N GLU A 92 4.02 22.09 -18.26
CA GLU A 92 4.23 21.95 -16.82
C GLU A 92 4.41 20.48 -16.45
N TRP A 93 5.59 20.15 -15.92
CA TRP A 93 5.95 18.79 -15.52
C TRP A 93 5.42 18.43 -14.13
N TRP A 94 5.19 19.43 -13.27
CA TRP A 94 4.78 19.23 -11.89
C TRP A 94 3.27 19.03 -11.75
N SER A 95 2.82 17.77 -11.81
CA SER A 95 1.49 17.37 -11.35
C SER A 95 1.62 16.33 -10.23
N GLU A 96 0.61 16.19 -9.39
CA GLU A 96 0.61 15.26 -8.25
C GLU A 96 -0.59 14.30 -8.32
N ALA A 97 -0.34 13.03 -7.97
CA ALA A 97 -1.33 11.95 -8.05
C ALA A 97 -1.14 10.92 -6.93
N LEU A 98 -0.86 11.39 -5.70
CA LEU A 98 -0.45 10.51 -4.61
C LEU A 98 -1.51 9.47 -4.26
N HIS A 99 -2.78 9.89 -4.19
CA HIS A 99 -3.95 9.04 -3.92
C HIS A 99 -5.21 9.58 -4.63
N GLY A 100 -5.03 10.10 -5.84
CA GLY A 100 -6.00 10.93 -6.55
C GLY A 100 -5.30 12.13 -7.18
N ILE A 101 -5.89 12.74 -8.22
CA ILE A 101 -5.33 13.94 -8.84
C ILE A 101 -5.35 15.08 -7.82
N SER A 102 -4.25 15.83 -7.74
CA SER A 102 -4.11 16.97 -6.84
C SER A 102 -3.77 18.25 -7.59
N ASP A 103 -4.22 19.38 -7.03
CA ASP A 103 -3.83 20.75 -7.41
C ASP A 103 -2.70 21.29 -6.52
N VAL A 104 -2.00 20.41 -5.79
CA VAL A 104 -0.66 20.69 -5.27
C VAL A 104 0.31 20.73 -6.45
N GLY A 105 0.92 21.90 -6.64
CA GLY A 105 1.70 22.22 -7.84
C GLY A 105 0.85 22.81 -8.97
N PRO A 106 1.49 23.36 -10.01
CA PRO A 106 0.80 24.13 -11.06
C PRO A 106 0.22 23.28 -12.21
N GLY A 107 0.53 21.99 -12.29
CA GLY A 107 0.27 21.14 -13.46
C GLY A 107 -1.16 20.65 -13.62
N ALA A 108 -1.98 20.61 -12.57
CA ALA A 108 -3.38 20.22 -12.63
C ALA A 108 -4.30 21.25 -11.94
N LYS A 109 -5.49 21.47 -12.51
CA LYS A 109 -6.44 22.48 -12.06
C LYS A 109 -7.85 21.92 -12.03
N PHE A 110 -8.61 22.29 -10.99
CA PHE A 110 -10.03 21.97 -10.86
C PHE A 110 -10.91 23.17 -11.19
N GLY A 111 -11.99 22.94 -11.92
CA GLY A 111 -12.96 23.95 -12.34
C GLY A 111 -13.71 23.55 -13.60
N GLY A 112 -14.73 24.32 -13.98
CA GLY A 112 -15.49 24.09 -15.21
C GLY A 112 -16.02 22.66 -15.31
N ALA A 113 -15.62 21.95 -16.37
CA ALA A 113 -16.02 20.57 -16.63
C ALA A 113 -15.37 19.53 -15.69
N PHE A 114 -14.36 19.91 -14.90
CA PHE A 114 -13.64 19.06 -13.95
C PHE A 114 -13.65 19.67 -12.54
N PRO A 115 -14.81 19.72 -11.86
CA PRO A 115 -14.94 20.37 -10.56
C PRO A 115 -14.21 19.62 -9.42
N GLY A 116 -13.89 18.35 -9.63
CA GLY A 116 -13.15 17.49 -8.70
C GLY A 116 -12.72 16.19 -9.37
N ALA A 117 -11.94 15.39 -8.64
CA ALA A 117 -11.48 14.05 -9.01
C ALA A 117 -11.67 13.08 -7.83
N THR A 118 -11.58 11.78 -8.10
CA THR A 118 -11.76 10.76 -7.06
C THR A 118 -10.60 10.83 -6.07
N SER A 119 -10.92 11.04 -4.79
CA SER A 119 -9.93 11.05 -3.70
C SER A 119 -10.02 9.75 -2.91
N PHE A 120 -9.00 8.91 -3.11
CA PHE A 120 -8.82 7.63 -2.43
C PHE A 120 -8.30 7.85 -1.00
N PRO A 121 -8.33 6.81 -0.14
CA PRO A 121 -7.59 6.85 1.11
C PRO A 121 -6.12 7.18 0.87
N GLN A 122 -5.49 7.84 1.83
CA GLN A 122 -4.06 8.13 1.78
C GLN A 122 -3.25 6.81 1.65
N VAL A 123 -2.04 6.90 1.09
CA VAL A 123 -1.20 5.73 0.76
C VAL A 123 -1.05 4.76 1.92
N ILE A 124 -0.75 5.24 3.13
CA ILE A 124 -0.59 4.37 4.31
C ILE A 124 -1.86 3.56 4.62
N THR A 125 -3.05 4.12 4.36
CA THR A 125 -4.33 3.45 4.54
C THR A 125 -4.55 2.39 3.47
N THR A 126 -4.23 2.68 2.21
CA THR A 126 -4.40 1.68 1.13
C THR A 126 -3.36 0.57 1.24
N ALA A 127 -2.15 0.86 1.71
CA ALA A 127 -1.11 -0.14 1.99
C ALA A 127 -1.54 -1.14 3.06
N ALA A 128 -2.34 -0.71 4.05
CA ALA A 128 -2.90 -1.57 5.09
C ALA A 128 -3.83 -2.67 4.56
N SER A 129 -4.28 -2.60 3.29
CA SER A 129 -5.01 -3.68 2.63
C SER A 129 -4.14 -4.88 2.24
N PHE A 130 -2.82 -4.70 2.08
CA PHE A 130 -1.89 -5.69 1.51
C PHE A 130 -2.37 -6.25 0.15
N ASN A 131 -3.13 -5.46 -0.62
CA ASN A 131 -3.74 -5.88 -1.88
C ASN A 131 -3.11 -5.18 -3.08
N GLN A 132 -2.17 -5.87 -3.76
CA GLN A 132 -1.49 -5.35 -4.94
C GLN A 132 -2.43 -5.02 -6.10
N SER A 133 -3.46 -5.84 -6.32
CA SER A 133 -4.44 -5.60 -7.37
C SER A 133 -5.25 -4.34 -7.11
N LEU A 134 -5.59 -4.06 -5.84
CA LEU A 134 -6.22 -2.81 -5.44
C LEU A 134 -5.30 -1.60 -5.72
N TRP A 135 -4.02 -1.68 -5.36
CA TRP A 135 -3.07 -0.58 -5.61
C TRP A 135 -2.91 -0.27 -7.09
N GLU A 136 -2.84 -1.30 -7.94
CA GLU A 136 -2.78 -1.15 -9.40
C GLU A 136 -4.08 -0.55 -9.95
N GLU A 137 -5.23 -0.99 -9.45
CA GLU A 137 -6.54 -0.51 -9.86
C GLU A 137 -6.79 0.96 -9.47
N ILE A 138 -6.33 1.39 -8.28
CA ILE A 138 -6.34 2.80 -7.89
C ILE A 138 -5.51 3.61 -8.89
N GLY A 139 -4.28 3.19 -9.19
CA GLY A 139 -3.43 3.86 -10.19
C GLY A 139 -4.08 3.92 -11.58
N ARG A 140 -4.83 2.89 -11.96
CA ARG A 140 -5.58 2.83 -13.23
C ARG A 140 -6.68 3.88 -13.28
N VAL A 141 -7.47 4.01 -12.22
CA VAL A 141 -8.51 5.04 -12.12
C VAL A 141 -7.91 6.44 -12.11
N VAL A 142 -6.86 6.67 -11.31
CA VAL A 142 -6.20 7.97 -11.24
C VAL A 142 -5.64 8.38 -12.61
N SER A 143 -5.07 7.44 -13.37
CA SER A 143 -4.60 7.73 -14.73
C SER A 143 -5.71 7.91 -15.78
N ASP A 144 -6.88 7.28 -15.62
CA ASP A 144 -8.05 7.54 -16.46
C ASP A 144 -8.52 8.98 -16.27
N GLU A 145 -8.69 9.40 -15.01
CA GLU A 145 -9.10 10.76 -14.69
C GLU A 145 -8.05 11.80 -15.11
N ALA A 146 -6.75 11.48 -14.95
CA ALA A 146 -5.65 12.35 -15.35
C ALA A 146 -5.64 12.57 -16.86
N ARG A 147 -5.89 11.51 -17.64
CA ARG A 147 -6.00 11.65 -19.10
C ARG A 147 -7.25 12.39 -19.53
N ALA A 148 -8.39 12.18 -18.86
CA ALA A 148 -9.59 12.96 -19.11
C ALA A 148 -9.35 14.46 -18.88
N MET A 149 -8.70 14.81 -17.76
CA MET A 149 -8.36 16.20 -17.42
C MET A 149 -7.34 16.81 -18.39
N TYR A 150 -6.34 16.04 -18.84
CA TYR A 150 -5.39 16.49 -19.86
C TYR A 150 -6.09 16.78 -21.19
N ASN A 151 -6.94 15.86 -21.66
CA ASN A 151 -7.70 16.06 -22.90
C ASN A 151 -8.64 17.28 -22.80
N GLY A 152 -9.08 17.61 -21.59
CA GLY A 152 -9.81 18.83 -21.27
C GLY A 152 -8.97 20.10 -21.11
N GLY A 153 -7.64 20.00 -21.21
CA GLY A 153 -6.71 21.13 -21.13
C GLY A 153 -6.41 21.64 -19.72
N VAL A 154 -6.78 20.90 -18.67
CA VAL A 154 -6.66 21.33 -17.26
C VAL A 154 -5.66 20.53 -16.43
N ALA A 155 -4.93 19.59 -17.04
CA ALA A 155 -3.88 18.83 -16.37
C ALA A 155 -2.66 18.57 -17.27
N GLY A 156 -1.52 18.21 -16.67
CA GLY A 156 -0.35 17.61 -17.31
C GLY A 156 -0.43 16.08 -17.38
N LEU A 157 0.64 15.45 -17.88
CA LEU A 157 0.74 13.99 -18.08
C LEU A 157 1.86 13.32 -17.29
N THR A 158 2.55 14.08 -16.46
CA THR A 158 3.67 13.67 -15.64
C THR A 158 3.29 13.93 -14.20
N TYR A 159 3.28 12.87 -13.40
CA TYR A 159 2.81 12.90 -12.03
C TYR A 159 3.93 12.45 -11.11
N TRP A 160 4.27 13.28 -10.13
CA TRP A 160 5.34 13.00 -9.19
C TRP A 160 4.88 12.12 -8.05
N SER A 161 4.41 10.93 -8.42
CA SER A 161 3.88 9.91 -7.51
C SER A 161 4.21 8.52 -8.06
N PRO A 162 4.39 7.50 -7.20
CA PRO A 162 4.16 7.50 -5.74
C PRO A 162 5.34 7.95 -4.87
N ASN A 163 5.06 8.35 -3.63
CA ASN A 163 6.05 8.35 -2.55
C ASN A 163 6.25 6.91 -2.05
N VAL A 164 7.48 6.42 -2.10
CA VAL A 164 7.84 5.03 -1.80
C VAL A 164 8.96 4.93 -0.76
N ASN A 165 9.26 6.04 -0.10
CA ASN A 165 10.18 6.05 1.04
C ASN A 165 9.67 5.15 2.16
N ILE A 166 10.59 4.70 3.00
CA ILE A 166 10.30 3.83 4.13
C ILE A 166 9.87 4.70 5.30
N LEU A 167 8.71 4.40 5.91
CA LEU A 167 8.31 4.98 7.20
C LEU A 167 9.16 4.38 8.34
N ARG A 168 10.43 4.77 8.38
CA ARG A 168 11.39 4.23 9.34
C ARG A 168 11.18 4.77 10.75
N ASP A 169 10.95 6.07 10.88
CA ASP A 169 10.63 6.68 12.17
C ASP A 169 9.16 7.08 12.25
N PRO A 170 8.43 6.65 13.29
CA PRO A 170 7.01 6.91 13.41
C PRO A 170 6.66 8.40 13.50
N ARG A 171 7.62 9.28 13.81
CA ARG A 171 7.39 10.73 13.95
C ARG A 171 7.34 11.48 12.62
N TRP A 172 7.77 10.86 11.52
CA TRP A 172 7.86 11.54 10.23
C TRP A 172 6.50 12.05 9.74
N GLY A 173 6.40 13.37 9.50
CA GLY A 173 5.16 14.05 9.13
C GLY A 173 4.59 13.62 7.77
N ARG A 174 5.46 13.14 6.88
CA ARG A 174 5.09 12.60 5.56
C ARG A 174 4.98 11.08 5.54
N GLY A 175 5.12 10.41 6.69
CA GLY A 175 4.92 8.96 6.80
C GLY A 175 3.56 8.49 6.27
N GLN A 176 2.55 9.35 6.37
CA GLN A 176 1.22 9.15 5.79
C GLN A 176 1.27 8.87 4.27
N GLU A 177 2.20 9.49 3.54
CA GLU A 177 2.33 9.38 2.08
C GLU A 177 2.96 8.05 1.63
N THR A 178 3.41 7.23 2.57
CA THR A 178 4.22 6.04 2.28
C THR A 178 3.42 4.75 2.42
N PRO A 179 3.86 3.67 1.76
CA PRO A 179 3.29 2.33 1.95
C PRO A 179 3.73 1.63 3.26
N GLY A 180 4.28 2.37 4.23
CA GLY A 180 4.65 1.85 5.55
C GLY A 180 6.15 1.61 5.74
N GLU A 181 6.50 0.81 6.73
CA GLU A 181 7.88 0.64 7.21
C GLU A 181 8.63 -0.52 6.53
N ASP A 182 7.93 -1.38 5.79
CA ASP A 182 8.52 -2.58 5.19
C ASP A 182 9.01 -2.33 3.75
N PRO A 183 10.30 -2.60 3.46
CA PRO A 183 10.85 -2.42 2.12
C PRO A 183 10.18 -3.25 1.02
N ILE A 184 9.67 -4.45 1.33
CA ILE A 184 9.05 -5.34 0.34
C ILE A 184 7.63 -4.89 0.02
N VAL A 185 6.83 -4.55 1.02
CA VAL A 185 5.51 -3.93 0.84
C VAL A 185 5.65 -2.63 0.04
N ALA A 186 6.62 -1.78 0.39
CA ALA A 186 6.89 -0.56 -0.34
C ALA A 186 7.27 -0.83 -1.81
N ALA A 187 8.11 -1.83 -2.07
CA ALA A 187 8.47 -2.26 -3.42
C ALA A 187 7.29 -2.80 -4.24
N LYS A 188 6.39 -3.57 -3.63
CA LYS A 188 5.20 -4.10 -4.30
C LYS A 188 4.14 -3.03 -4.53
N TYR A 189 3.97 -2.10 -3.60
CA TYR A 189 3.15 -0.91 -3.79
C TYR A 189 3.67 -0.07 -4.96
N ALA A 190 4.97 0.26 -4.95
CA ALA A 190 5.62 1.05 -5.99
C ALA A 190 5.38 0.45 -7.39
N ALA A 191 5.68 -0.84 -7.57
CA ALA A 191 5.52 -1.49 -8.87
C ALA A 191 4.05 -1.52 -9.33
N SER A 192 3.11 -1.81 -8.42
CA SER A 192 1.69 -1.94 -8.74
C SER A 192 1.06 -0.60 -9.09
N TYR A 193 1.28 0.43 -8.26
CA TYR A 193 0.74 1.76 -8.51
C TYR A 193 1.31 2.38 -9.80
N VAL A 194 2.62 2.19 -10.06
CA VAL A 194 3.26 2.64 -11.30
C VAL A 194 2.66 1.95 -12.52
N ARG A 195 2.42 0.63 -12.49
CA ARG A 195 1.76 -0.07 -13.60
C ARG A 195 0.35 0.49 -13.84
N GLY A 196 -0.41 0.74 -12.78
CA GLY A 196 -1.73 1.35 -12.86
C GLY A 196 -1.70 2.73 -13.51
N LEU A 197 -0.76 3.60 -13.09
CA LEU A 197 -0.61 4.94 -13.65
C LEU A 197 -0.17 4.91 -15.12
N GLN A 198 0.87 4.14 -15.43
CA GLN A 198 1.49 4.16 -16.75
C GLN A 198 0.71 3.38 -17.81
N GLY A 199 -0.15 2.45 -17.38
CA GLY A 199 -0.92 1.57 -18.25
C GLY A 199 -0.07 0.53 -18.97
N THR A 200 -0.73 -0.39 -19.67
CA THR A 200 -0.12 -1.57 -20.30
C THR A 200 -0.17 -1.51 -21.84
N ALA A 201 -0.40 -0.33 -22.42
CA ALA A 201 -0.54 -0.19 -23.87
C ALA A 201 0.69 -0.69 -24.64
N ALA A 202 0.43 -1.39 -25.75
CA ALA A 202 1.47 -1.93 -26.62
C ALA A 202 2.40 -0.84 -27.17
N GLY A 203 3.65 -1.21 -27.47
CA GLY A 203 4.61 -0.33 -28.14
C GLY A 203 5.26 0.74 -27.24
N ASN A 204 5.39 0.49 -25.93
CA ASN A 204 6.06 1.38 -24.97
C ASN A 204 5.37 2.76 -24.79
N ARG A 205 4.07 2.83 -25.08
CA ARG A 205 3.24 4.04 -24.92
C ARG A 205 2.77 4.18 -23.47
N LEU A 206 2.84 5.40 -22.94
CA LEU A 206 2.47 5.72 -21.56
C LEU A 206 1.07 6.35 -21.50
N LYS A 207 0.26 5.92 -20.53
CA LYS A 207 -1.03 6.53 -20.18
C LYS A 207 -0.87 7.76 -19.31
N VAL A 208 0.02 7.75 -18.34
CA VAL A 208 0.67 8.92 -17.75
C VAL A 208 2.10 8.52 -17.38
N ALA A 209 2.98 9.47 -17.08
CA ALA A 209 4.32 9.18 -16.57
C ALA A 209 4.30 9.28 -15.04
N ALA A 210 4.63 8.18 -14.37
CA ALA A 210 4.78 8.14 -12.91
C ALA A 210 6.22 8.49 -12.50
N CYS A 211 6.41 8.86 -11.23
CA CYS A 211 7.71 9.17 -10.65
C CYS A 211 7.81 8.63 -9.22
N CYS A 212 8.73 7.70 -8.98
CA CYS A 212 9.00 7.26 -7.61
C CYS A 212 9.85 8.28 -6.87
N LYS A 213 9.38 8.72 -5.71
CA LYS A 213 10.05 9.73 -4.87
C LYS A 213 10.15 9.28 -3.41
N HIS A 214 11.12 9.77 -2.63
CA HIS A 214 12.22 10.69 -2.96
C HIS A 214 13.54 9.94 -2.76
N TYR A 215 14.30 9.78 -3.83
CA TYR A 215 15.49 8.95 -3.88
C TYR A 215 16.73 9.70 -3.35
N THR A 216 17.37 9.30 -2.25
CA THR A 216 17.04 8.16 -1.37
C THR A 216 17.29 8.53 0.09
N ALA A 217 16.87 7.64 0.99
CA ALA A 217 17.01 7.80 2.44
C ALA A 217 16.47 9.15 2.98
N TYR A 218 15.36 9.59 2.39
CA TYR A 218 14.58 10.73 2.84
C TYR A 218 13.41 10.26 3.71
N ASP A 219 13.49 10.51 5.01
CA ASP A 219 12.45 10.13 5.99
C ASP A 219 12.38 11.10 7.20
N LEU A 220 12.77 12.36 6.98
CA LEU A 220 12.79 13.45 7.96
C LEU A 220 12.51 14.79 7.28
N ASP A 221 11.57 15.57 7.81
CA ASP A 221 11.19 16.88 7.28
C ASP A 221 11.70 18.04 8.15
N ASN A 222 11.38 18.04 9.43
CA ASN A 222 11.76 19.07 10.39
C ASN A 222 11.55 18.57 11.83
N TRP A 223 12.63 18.07 12.44
CA TRP A 223 12.63 17.52 13.78
C TRP A 223 13.79 18.07 14.61
N ASN A 224 13.48 18.69 15.77
CA ASN A 224 14.46 19.17 16.75
C ASN A 224 15.62 20.01 16.17
N GLY A 225 15.32 20.94 15.28
CA GLY A 225 16.31 21.83 14.68
C GLY A 225 17.11 21.21 13.53
N VAL A 226 16.77 19.98 13.12
CA VAL A 226 17.26 19.36 11.89
C VAL A 226 16.11 19.40 10.88
N ASP A 227 16.31 20.10 9.77
CA ASP A 227 15.38 20.13 8.66
C ASP A 227 15.91 19.32 7.47
N ARG A 228 15.00 18.95 6.57
CA ARG A 228 15.28 18.18 5.35
C ARG A 228 16.34 18.76 4.43
N PHE A 229 16.51 20.09 4.43
CA PHE A 229 17.48 20.75 3.57
C PHE A 229 18.91 20.62 4.11
N HIS A 230 19.09 20.45 5.42
CA HIS A 230 20.39 20.27 6.05
C HIS A 230 20.65 18.84 6.54
N PHE A 231 19.65 17.96 6.46
CA PHE A 231 19.78 16.59 6.93
C PHE A 231 20.80 15.80 6.11
N ASN A 232 21.76 15.18 6.80
CA ASN A 232 22.77 14.30 6.23
C ASN A 232 22.57 12.89 6.74
N ALA A 233 21.81 12.10 5.97
CA ALA A 233 21.52 10.71 6.28
C ALA A 233 22.82 9.89 6.24
N LYS A 234 23.23 9.35 7.39
CA LYS A 234 24.37 8.44 7.52
C LYS A 234 23.91 7.01 7.38
N VAL A 235 24.07 6.43 6.18
CA VAL A 235 23.50 5.13 5.84
C VAL A 235 24.60 4.20 5.37
N THR A 236 24.64 2.98 5.91
CA THR A 236 25.58 1.96 5.43
C THR A 236 25.20 1.50 4.02
N GLN A 237 26.16 1.01 3.22
CA GLN A 237 25.84 0.45 1.90
C GLN A 237 24.86 -0.73 2.01
N GLN A 238 24.94 -1.49 3.11
CA GLN A 238 24.04 -2.60 3.37
C GLN A 238 22.60 -2.13 3.62
N ASP A 239 22.39 -1.14 4.49
CA ASP A 239 21.05 -0.59 4.74
C ASP A 239 20.48 0.11 3.50
N LEU A 240 21.33 0.76 2.69
CA LEU A 240 20.91 1.30 1.40
C LEU A 240 20.32 0.19 0.52
N GLU A 241 21.04 -0.89 0.29
CA GLU A 241 20.59 -1.96 -0.62
C GLU A 241 19.46 -2.84 -0.05
N ASP A 242 19.46 -3.09 1.26
CA ASP A 242 18.49 -4.00 1.90
C ASP A 242 17.20 -3.28 2.34
N THR A 243 17.18 -1.95 2.37
CA THR A 243 16.04 -1.18 2.88
C THR A 243 15.69 -0.01 1.98
N TYR A 244 16.53 1.03 1.94
CA TYR A 244 16.15 2.32 1.36
C TYR A 244 16.00 2.28 -0.16
N ASN A 245 16.84 1.50 -0.86
CA ASN A 245 16.84 1.40 -2.32
C ASN A 245 15.89 0.33 -2.86
N VAL A 246 15.45 -0.63 -2.02
CA VAL A 246 14.55 -1.73 -2.41
C VAL A 246 13.30 -1.23 -3.15
N PRO A 247 12.52 -0.25 -2.64
CA PRO A 247 11.33 0.23 -3.33
C PRO A 247 11.65 0.92 -4.67
N PHE A 248 12.73 1.70 -4.75
CA PHE A 248 13.13 2.38 -5.98
C PHE A 248 13.64 1.40 -7.04
N LYS A 249 14.42 0.39 -6.64
CA LYS A 249 14.86 -0.67 -7.52
C LYS A 249 13.68 -1.41 -8.13
N SER A 250 12.70 -1.81 -7.31
CA SER A 250 11.45 -2.43 -7.79
C SER A 250 10.66 -1.48 -8.70
N CYS A 251 10.56 -0.20 -8.34
CA CYS A 251 9.88 0.80 -9.14
C CYS A 251 10.45 0.92 -10.57
N VAL A 252 11.79 0.88 -10.71
CA VAL A 252 12.46 0.88 -12.01
C VAL A 252 12.36 -0.46 -12.72
N TYR A 253 12.68 -1.56 -12.03
CA TYR A 253 12.77 -2.89 -12.65
C TYR A 253 11.42 -3.55 -12.89
N GLU A 254 10.55 -3.62 -11.90
CA GLU A 254 9.24 -4.28 -11.96
C GLU A 254 8.15 -3.30 -12.44
N GLY A 255 8.15 -2.07 -11.91
CA GLY A 255 7.18 -1.03 -12.27
C GLY A 255 7.44 -0.38 -13.64
N LYS A 256 8.69 -0.43 -14.13
CA LYS A 256 9.12 0.26 -15.36
C LYS A 256 8.81 1.76 -15.33
N VAL A 257 8.99 2.40 -14.17
CA VAL A 257 8.68 3.81 -13.97
C VAL A 257 9.37 4.72 -14.99
N ALA A 258 8.67 5.77 -15.41
CA ALA A 258 9.17 6.77 -16.36
C ALA A 258 10.03 7.84 -15.69
N SER A 259 10.01 7.93 -14.36
CA SER A 259 10.83 8.90 -13.63
C SER A 259 11.17 8.46 -12.20
N VAL A 260 12.28 9.01 -11.69
CA VAL A 260 12.68 8.94 -10.29
C VAL A 260 13.06 10.34 -9.83
N MET A 261 12.59 10.76 -8.67
CA MET A 261 12.89 12.07 -8.10
C MET A 261 14.02 11.96 -7.08
N CYS A 262 15.08 12.75 -7.21
CA CYS A 262 16.12 12.86 -6.18
C CYS A 262 15.67 13.79 -5.04
N SER A 263 16.06 13.47 -3.79
CA SER A 263 15.61 14.16 -2.57
C SER A 263 16.47 15.37 -2.17
N TYR A 264 15.95 16.20 -1.26
CA TYR A 264 16.69 17.35 -0.71
C TYR A 264 17.96 16.96 0.08
N ASN A 265 17.87 15.91 0.89
CA ASN A 265 18.88 15.60 1.89
C ASN A 265 20.22 15.21 1.27
N GLN A 266 21.25 15.17 2.12
CA GLN A 266 22.49 14.48 1.79
C GLN A 266 22.41 13.02 2.20
N VAL A 267 23.11 12.16 1.46
CA VAL A 267 23.43 10.79 1.88
C VAL A 267 24.95 10.70 1.99
N ASN A 268 25.44 10.36 3.18
CA ASN A 268 26.87 10.21 3.46
C ASN A 268 27.72 11.43 3.02
N GLY A 269 27.16 12.65 3.16
CA GLY A 269 27.84 13.92 2.85
C GLY A 269 27.68 14.43 1.41
N LYS A 270 26.89 13.77 0.57
CA LYS A 270 26.62 14.23 -0.80
C LYS A 270 25.13 14.52 -1.02
N PRO A 271 24.75 15.66 -1.59
CA PRO A 271 23.36 15.91 -2.01
C PRO A 271 22.93 14.87 -3.04
N THR A 272 21.75 14.26 -2.88
CA THR A 272 21.35 13.15 -3.77
C THR A 272 21.22 13.58 -5.23
N CYS A 273 20.77 14.82 -5.48
CA CYS A 273 20.67 15.40 -6.82
C CYS A 273 22.02 15.76 -7.47
N ALA A 274 23.14 15.64 -6.75
CA ALA A 274 24.50 15.90 -7.23
C ALA A 274 25.44 14.69 -7.05
N ASP A 275 24.92 13.50 -6.75
CA ASP A 275 25.71 12.28 -6.58
C ASP A 275 25.65 11.36 -7.82
N GLU A 276 26.74 11.33 -8.59
CA GLU A 276 26.90 10.48 -9.77
C GLU A 276 26.73 8.98 -9.47
N ASN A 277 27.10 8.54 -8.26
CA ASN A 277 26.94 7.15 -7.87
C ASN A 277 25.47 6.78 -7.75
N LEU A 278 24.65 7.66 -7.16
CA LEU A 278 23.23 7.41 -6.96
C LEU A 278 22.45 7.53 -8.27
N LEU A 279 22.68 8.57 -9.06
CA LEU A 279 21.85 8.87 -10.23
C LEU A 279 22.34 8.13 -11.49
N LYS A 280 23.51 8.50 -12.02
CA LYS A 280 24.04 7.92 -13.26
C LYS A 280 24.45 6.46 -13.10
N ASN A 281 25.15 6.10 -12.02
CA ASN A 281 25.66 4.74 -11.87
C ASN A 281 24.57 3.77 -11.40
N THR A 282 23.81 4.10 -10.36
CA THR A 282 22.77 3.19 -9.82
C THR A 282 21.46 3.25 -10.62
N ILE A 283 20.72 4.37 -10.61
CA ILE A 283 19.39 4.43 -11.27
C ILE A 283 19.48 4.16 -12.77
N ARG A 284 20.39 4.86 -13.47
CA ARG A 284 20.49 4.75 -14.93
C ARG A 284 21.37 3.59 -15.38
N GLY A 285 22.53 3.43 -14.74
CA GLY A 285 23.52 2.41 -15.09
C GLY A 285 23.08 1.01 -14.69
N GLN A 286 22.91 0.76 -13.39
CA GLN A 286 22.57 -0.55 -12.85
C GLN A 286 21.11 -0.88 -13.08
N TRP A 287 20.18 0.00 -12.72
CA TRP A 287 18.74 -0.30 -12.78
C TRP A 287 18.11 -0.07 -14.15
N ARG A 288 18.84 0.56 -15.07
CA ARG A 288 18.43 0.78 -16.46
C ARG A 288 17.12 1.56 -16.56
N LEU A 289 16.98 2.65 -15.79
CA LEU A 289 15.84 3.56 -15.93
C LEU A 289 15.63 3.97 -17.39
N ASN A 290 14.45 3.65 -17.92
CA ASN A 290 14.00 4.07 -19.25
C ASN A 290 13.08 5.28 -19.10
N GLY A 291 13.67 6.40 -18.72
CA GLY A 291 12.95 7.56 -18.21
C GLY A 291 13.88 8.71 -17.84
N TYR A 292 13.36 9.68 -17.10
CA TYR A 292 14.09 10.87 -16.68
C TYR A 292 14.22 10.97 -15.15
N ILE A 293 15.29 11.58 -14.66
CA ILE A 293 15.52 11.87 -13.24
C ILE A 293 15.20 13.35 -12.99
N VAL A 294 14.39 13.63 -11.98
CA VAL A 294 13.95 15.00 -11.63
C VAL A 294 14.39 15.37 -10.21
N SER A 295 14.61 16.66 -9.94
CA SER A 295 14.84 17.15 -8.58
C SER A 295 13.53 17.33 -7.81
N ASP A 296 13.58 17.21 -6.49
CA ASP A 296 12.56 17.80 -5.62
C ASP A 296 12.57 19.35 -5.74
N CYS A 297 11.55 20.04 -5.25
CA CYS A 297 11.26 21.46 -5.53
C CYS A 297 11.71 22.45 -4.43
N ASP A 298 12.93 23.00 -4.42
CA ASP A 298 13.96 23.08 -5.46
C ASP A 298 15.30 22.56 -4.89
N SER A 299 15.59 21.27 -5.10
CA SER A 299 16.73 20.61 -4.49
C SER A 299 18.07 21.09 -5.04
N VAL A 300 18.10 21.61 -6.29
CA VAL A 300 19.33 22.13 -6.89
C VAL A 300 19.70 23.45 -6.24
N ASP A 301 18.72 24.34 -6.04
CA ASP A 301 18.89 25.56 -5.26
C ASP A 301 19.29 25.27 -3.82
N VAL A 302 18.63 24.30 -3.17
CA VAL A 302 18.91 23.91 -1.79
C VAL A 302 20.35 23.48 -1.59
N PHE A 303 20.89 22.60 -2.43
CA PHE A 303 22.26 22.12 -2.19
C PHE A 303 23.32 23.20 -2.43
N PHE A 304 23.00 24.23 -3.21
CA PHE A 304 23.86 25.40 -3.40
C PHE A 304 23.70 26.42 -2.26
N ASN A 305 22.49 26.96 -2.06
CA ASN A 305 22.24 28.09 -1.16
C ASN A 305 22.20 27.71 0.32
N GLN A 306 21.76 26.49 0.66
CA GLN A 306 21.59 26.06 2.05
C GLN A 306 22.68 25.09 2.49
N GLN A 307 23.04 24.14 1.63
CA GLN A 307 24.06 23.14 1.96
C GLN A 307 25.49 23.57 1.58
N HIS A 308 25.64 24.62 0.78
CA HIS A 308 26.93 25.15 0.32
C HIS A 308 27.86 24.07 -0.30
N TYR A 309 27.27 23.14 -1.06
CA TYR A 309 28.01 22.01 -1.63
C TYR A 309 28.93 22.42 -2.79
N THR A 310 28.57 23.47 -3.53
CA THR A 310 29.41 24.05 -4.60
C THR A 310 29.74 25.51 -4.32
N SER A 311 30.81 26.03 -4.92
CA SER A 311 31.27 27.40 -4.67
C SER A 311 30.52 28.43 -5.51
N THR A 312 30.01 28.03 -6.67
CA THR A 312 29.24 28.90 -7.57
C THR A 312 27.93 28.22 -8.02
N PRO A 313 26.91 28.99 -8.41
CA PRO A 313 25.67 28.41 -8.90
C PRO A 313 25.85 27.71 -10.26
N GLU A 314 26.82 28.13 -11.09
CA GLU A 314 27.14 27.41 -12.32
C GLU A 314 27.80 26.05 -12.06
N GLU A 315 28.59 25.92 -11.00
CA GLU A 315 29.10 24.63 -10.54
C GLU A 315 27.98 23.72 -10.04
N ALA A 316 26.94 24.26 -9.38
CA ALA A 316 25.77 23.49 -8.97
C ALA A 316 24.98 22.95 -10.18
N ALA A 317 24.72 23.81 -11.17
CA ALA A 317 24.08 23.40 -12.42
C ALA A 317 24.92 22.33 -13.14
N ALA A 318 26.24 22.49 -13.18
CA ALA A 318 27.13 21.51 -13.78
C ALA A 318 27.17 20.18 -13.02
N ALA A 319 27.25 20.22 -11.68
CA ALA A 319 27.33 19.05 -10.83
C ALA A 319 26.06 18.20 -10.93
N SER A 320 24.89 18.82 -10.90
CA SER A 320 23.60 18.11 -11.00
C SER A 320 23.41 17.42 -12.36
N ILE A 321 23.61 18.14 -13.47
CA ILE A 321 23.49 17.56 -14.82
C ILE A 321 24.52 16.43 -15.03
N LYS A 322 25.78 16.63 -14.62
CA LYS A 322 26.82 15.60 -14.74
C LYS A 322 26.57 14.38 -13.87
N ALA A 323 25.97 14.56 -12.69
CA ALA A 323 25.57 13.45 -11.83
C ALA A 323 24.47 12.60 -12.48
N GLY A 324 23.68 13.15 -13.40
CA GLY A 324 22.66 12.45 -14.17
C GLY A 324 21.23 12.99 -14.02
N LEU A 325 21.07 14.18 -13.41
CA LEU A 325 19.81 14.90 -13.33
C LEU A 325 19.38 15.37 -14.73
N ASP A 326 18.13 15.11 -15.11
CA ASP A 326 17.60 15.49 -16.43
C ASP A 326 16.69 16.73 -16.38
N LEU A 327 16.00 16.93 -15.25
CA LEU A 327 14.97 17.94 -15.08
C LEU A 327 15.04 18.55 -13.67
N ASP A 328 14.91 19.86 -13.60
CA ASP A 328 14.89 20.61 -12.35
C ASP A 328 13.47 21.05 -11.98
N CYS A 329 13.00 20.69 -10.78
CA CYS A 329 11.83 21.32 -10.19
C CYS A 329 12.21 22.67 -9.59
N GLY A 330 12.26 23.69 -10.42
CA GLY A 330 12.74 24.99 -10.02
C GLY A 330 13.27 25.75 -11.21
N PRO A 331 13.60 27.04 -11.05
CA PRO A 331 14.18 27.83 -12.11
C PRO A 331 15.71 27.67 -12.20
N PHE A 332 16.37 26.94 -11.29
CA PHE A 332 17.81 26.99 -11.09
C PHE A 332 18.58 26.64 -12.37
N LEU A 333 18.25 25.50 -13.01
CA LEU A 333 18.91 25.12 -14.26
C LEU A 333 18.61 26.09 -15.41
N ALA A 334 17.42 26.68 -15.47
CA ALA A 334 17.09 27.67 -16.50
C ALA A 334 17.86 28.99 -16.34
N ILE A 335 18.33 29.31 -15.13
CA ILE A 335 19.08 30.54 -14.83
C ILE A 335 20.59 30.33 -15.03
N PHE A 336 21.16 29.24 -14.50
CA PHE A 336 22.62 29.12 -14.35
C PHE A 336 23.31 28.21 -15.38
N THR A 337 22.57 27.39 -16.13
CA THR A 337 23.17 26.45 -17.09
C THR A 337 23.93 27.16 -18.23
N GLU A 338 23.45 28.32 -18.70
CA GLU A 338 24.18 29.07 -19.74
C GLU A 338 25.55 29.54 -19.23
N GLY A 339 25.61 30.01 -17.98
CA GLY A 339 26.87 30.39 -17.33
C GLY A 339 27.82 29.19 -17.21
N ALA A 340 27.30 28.02 -16.84
CA ALA A 340 28.08 26.78 -16.76
C ALA A 340 28.67 26.38 -18.12
N VAL A 341 27.92 26.53 -19.21
CA VAL A 341 28.43 26.29 -20.57
C VAL A 341 29.51 27.30 -20.95
N LYS A 342 29.28 28.60 -20.70
CA LYS A 342 30.26 29.66 -20.99
C LYS A 342 31.59 29.48 -20.22
N LYS A 343 31.52 28.95 -19.00
CA LYS A 343 32.69 28.63 -18.16
C LYS A 343 33.36 27.29 -18.53
N GLY A 344 32.83 26.55 -19.51
CA GLY A 344 33.34 25.22 -19.89
C GLY A 344 33.06 24.12 -18.87
N LEU A 345 32.18 24.36 -17.89
CA LEU A 345 31.78 23.38 -16.88
C LEU A 345 30.78 22.36 -17.44
N LEU A 346 30.01 22.74 -18.46
CA LEU A 346 29.11 21.88 -19.22
C LEU A 346 29.32 22.06 -20.72
N THR A 347 29.04 21.00 -21.47
CA THR A 347 28.92 21.05 -22.92
C THR A 347 27.44 21.07 -23.33
N GLU A 348 27.14 21.53 -24.53
CA GLU A 348 25.78 21.40 -25.09
C GLU A 348 25.36 19.92 -25.19
N ASN A 349 26.31 19.00 -25.34
CA ASN A 349 26.01 17.57 -25.36
C ASN A 349 25.50 17.06 -24.01
N ASP A 350 26.01 17.56 -22.88
CA ASP A 350 25.51 17.21 -21.55
C ASP A 350 24.02 17.57 -21.41
N ILE A 351 23.65 18.75 -21.92
CA ILE A 351 22.26 19.23 -21.96
C ILE A 351 21.41 18.37 -22.92
N ASN A 352 21.95 18.00 -24.09
CA ASN A 352 21.24 17.14 -25.05
C ASN A 352 20.91 15.77 -24.45
N LEU A 353 21.81 15.20 -23.64
CA LEU A 353 21.59 13.90 -22.99
C LEU A 353 20.46 13.98 -21.97
N ALA A 354 20.43 15.03 -21.15
CA ALA A 354 19.33 15.30 -20.22
C ALA A 354 17.97 15.43 -20.94
N LEU A 355 17.92 16.28 -21.96
CA LEU A 355 16.70 16.51 -22.73
C LEU A 355 16.27 15.30 -23.56
N ALA A 356 17.19 14.44 -24.00
CA ALA A 356 16.83 13.23 -24.73
C ALA A 356 15.92 12.33 -23.87
N ASN A 357 16.15 12.25 -22.56
CA ASN A 357 15.34 11.46 -21.64
C ASN A 357 13.93 12.04 -21.46
N THR A 358 13.83 13.34 -21.21
CA THR A 358 12.54 14.03 -21.01
C THR A 358 11.71 14.03 -22.30
N LEU A 359 12.31 14.36 -23.45
CA LEU A 359 11.63 14.32 -24.75
C LEU A 359 11.19 12.91 -25.14
N THR A 360 11.99 11.89 -24.82
CA THR A 360 11.59 10.48 -25.04
C THR A 360 10.31 10.15 -24.27
N VAL A 361 10.20 10.59 -23.01
CA VAL A 361 8.97 10.37 -22.21
C VAL A 361 7.78 11.14 -22.78
N GLN A 362 7.92 12.40 -23.18
CA GLN A 362 6.83 13.14 -23.82
C GLN A 362 6.36 12.48 -25.14
N MET A 363 7.29 11.93 -25.93
CA MET A 363 6.97 11.16 -27.14
C MET A 363 6.21 9.86 -26.80
N ARG A 364 6.62 9.13 -25.75
CA ARG A 364 5.90 7.94 -25.26
C ARG A 364 4.50 8.27 -24.73
N LEU A 365 4.32 9.48 -24.19
CA LEU A 365 3.01 10.01 -23.79
C LEU A 365 2.16 10.43 -24.99
N GLY A 366 2.71 10.45 -26.21
CA GLY A 366 1.97 10.79 -27.42
C GLY A 366 1.68 12.28 -27.59
N MET A 367 2.40 13.15 -26.87
CA MET A 367 2.23 14.61 -26.95
C MET A 367 2.58 15.21 -28.33
N PHE A 368 3.25 14.40 -29.16
CA PHE A 368 3.68 14.73 -30.52
C PHE A 368 2.97 13.89 -31.60
N ASP A 369 1.89 13.18 -31.26
CA ASP A 369 1.22 12.25 -32.19
C ASP A 369 -0.21 12.71 -32.60
N GLY A 370 -0.67 13.85 -32.08
CA GLY A 370 -2.04 14.32 -32.25
C GLY A 370 -3.08 13.46 -31.49
N ASN A 371 -4.36 13.72 -31.73
CA ASN A 371 -5.46 13.08 -31.01
C ASN A 371 -5.85 11.67 -31.56
N LEU A 372 -4.86 10.81 -31.80
CA LEU A 372 -5.04 9.50 -32.46
C LEU A 372 -4.69 8.31 -31.54
N GLY A 373 -4.45 8.56 -30.25
CA GLY A 373 -4.03 7.55 -29.29
C GLY A 373 -5.20 6.80 -28.61
N PRO A 374 -4.92 5.67 -27.94
CA PRO A 374 -5.95 4.86 -27.25
C PRO A 374 -6.67 5.61 -26.12
N TYR A 375 -6.09 6.71 -25.63
CA TYR A 375 -6.62 7.52 -24.53
C TYR A 375 -7.27 8.83 -24.98
N ALA A 376 -7.40 9.05 -26.30
CA ALA A 376 -7.92 10.28 -26.90
C ALA A 376 -9.39 10.59 -26.54
N ASN A 377 -10.17 9.58 -26.20
CA ASN A 377 -11.62 9.69 -26.00
C ASN A 377 -12.04 9.87 -24.54
N LEU A 378 -11.09 9.89 -23.60
CA LEU A 378 -11.35 10.16 -22.19
C LEU A 378 -11.69 11.64 -22.01
N GLY A 379 -12.71 11.94 -21.22
CA GLY A 379 -13.16 13.31 -20.96
C GLY A 379 -13.99 13.43 -19.67
N PRO A 380 -14.73 14.53 -19.47
CA PRO A 380 -15.40 14.83 -18.19
C PRO A 380 -16.31 13.72 -17.63
N ARG A 381 -16.93 12.92 -18.51
CA ARG A 381 -17.79 11.78 -18.13
C ARG A 381 -17.03 10.62 -17.48
N ASP A 382 -15.73 10.57 -17.65
CA ASP A 382 -14.84 9.52 -17.17
C ASP A 382 -14.20 9.88 -15.82
N VAL A 383 -14.54 11.05 -15.25
CA VAL A 383 -14.08 11.52 -13.94
C VAL A 383 -15.22 11.42 -12.93
N CYS A 384 -14.92 11.06 -11.68
CA CYS A 384 -15.90 10.96 -10.60
C CYS A 384 -17.06 9.96 -10.89
N THR A 385 -16.78 8.93 -11.70
CA THR A 385 -17.78 7.92 -12.05
C THR A 385 -18.28 7.18 -10.80
N PRO A 386 -19.50 6.62 -10.81
CA PRO A 386 -19.97 5.80 -9.70
C PRO A 386 -19.01 4.65 -9.35
N ALA A 387 -18.37 4.03 -10.36
CA ALA A 387 -17.38 2.98 -10.17
C ALA A 387 -16.12 3.49 -9.45
N HIS A 388 -15.60 4.66 -9.84
CA HIS A 388 -14.42 5.25 -9.19
C HIS A 388 -14.71 5.61 -7.73
N LYS A 389 -15.87 6.22 -7.47
CA LYS A 389 -16.29 6.55 -6.10
C LYS A 389 -16.53 5.31 -5.24
N HIS A 390 -17.04 4.23 -5.84
CA HIS A 390 -17.19 2.94 -5.17
C HIS A 390 -15.84 2.30 -4.86
N LEU A 391 -14.87 2.36 -5.78
CA LEU A 391 -13.50 1.89 -5.51
C LEU A 391 -12.84 2.65 -4.36
N ALA A 392 -13.06 3.98 -4.25
CA ALA A 392 -12.56 4.74 -3.11
C ALA A 392 -13.16 4.28 -1.76
N LEU A 393 -14.45 3.92 -1.74
CA LEU A 393 -15.09 3.32 -0.58
C LEU A 393 -14.51 1.94 -0.26
N GLU A 394 -14.28 1.12 -1.29
CA GLU A 394 -13.75 -0.24 -1.12
C GLU A 394 -12.29 -0.23 -0.65
N ALA A 395 -11.48 0.70 -1.16
CA ALA A 395 -10.12 0.93 -0.69
C ALA A 395 -10.11 1.29 0.81
N ALA A 396 -11.08 2.10 1.27
CA ALA A 396 -11.23 2.42 2.68
C ALA A 396 -11.65 1.19 3.50
N HIS A 397 -12.61 0.37 3.03
CA HIS A 397 -13.01 -0.86 3.71
C HIS A 397 -11.82 -1.82 3.90
N GLN A 398 -11.02 -2.03 2.86
CA GLN A 398 -9.88 -2.95 2.91
C GLN A 398 -8.71 -2.40 3.73
N GLY A 399 -8.56 -1.07 3.80
CA GLY A 399 -7.49 -0.41 4.55
C GLY A 399 -7.73 -0.22 6.04
N ILE A 400 -8.99 -0.12 6.49
CA ILE A 400 -9.31 0.08 7.91
C ILE A 400 -8.92 -1.15 8.75
N VAL A 401 -8.24 -0.92 9.88
CA VAL A 401 -7.69 -1.95 10.76
C VAL A 401 -8.43 -1.99 12.10
N LEU A 402 -8.86 -3.18 12.49
CA LEU A 402 -9.42 -3.44 13.82
C LEU A 402 -8.31 -3.86 14.80
N LEU A 403 -7.93 -2.96 15.71
CA LEU A 403 -6.82 -3.16 16.66
C LEU A 403 -7.26 -3.86 17.96
N LYS A 404 -8.49 -3.60 18.40
CA LYS A 404 -9.09 -4.21 19.60
C LYS A 404 -10.57 -4.44 19.36
N ASN A 405 -11.09 -5.59 19.78
CA ASN A 405 -12.52 -5.86 19.86
C ASN A 405 -12.80 -6.84 21.01
N SER A 406 -13.04 -6.29 22.20
CA SER A 406 -13.33 -7.05 23.41
C SER A 406 -14.80 -7.44 23.48
N GLY A 407 -15.11 -8.63 24.01
CA GLY A 407 -16.49 -9.05 24.29
C GLY A 407 -17.43 -9.11 23.08
N ARG A 408 -16.89 -9.19 21.85
CA ARG A 408 -17.66 -9.10 20.59
C ARG A 408 -18.51 -7.82 20.51
N SER A 409 -17.98 -6.69 20.99
CA SER A 409 -18.71 -5.41 21.01
C SER A 409 -19.00 -4.86 19.61
N LEU A 410 -18.09 -5.08 18.65
CA LEU A 410 -18.39 -4.85 17.23
C LEU A 410 -18.77 -6.18 16.54
N PRO A 411 -19.76 -6.16 15.61
CA PRO A 411 -20.47 -4.97 15.14
C PRO A 411 -21.60 -4.48 16.09
N LEU A 412 -21.83 -3.18 16.11
CA LEU A 412 -23.00 -2.58 16.75
C LEU A 412 -24.27 -2.96 15.98
N SER A 413 -25.34 -3.28 16.71
CA SER A 413 -26.66 -3.52 16.10
C SER A 413 -27.51 -2.24 16.12
N PRO A 414 -28.04 -1.77 14.97
CA PRO A 414 -29.01 -0.66 14.94
C PRO A 414 -30.28 -0.91 15.76
N ARG A 415 -30.62 -2.17 16.04
CA ARG A 415 -31.79 -2.53 16.86
C ARG A 415 -31.55 -2.29 18.36
N ARG A 416 -30.31 -2.51 18.82
CA ARG A 416 -29.90 -2.40 20.23
C ARG A 416 -29.30 -1.02 20.55
N HIS A 417 -28.55 -0.46 19.61
CA HIS A 417 -27.89 0.84 19.75
C HIS A 417 -28.60 1.85 18.85
N ARG A 418 -29.76 2.34 19.31
CA ARG A 418 -30.63 3.24 18.53
C ARG A 418 -30.13 4.68 18.57
N THR A 419 -29.49 5.05 19.67
CA THR A 419 -28.79 6.32 19.85
C THR A 419 -27.31 6.09 20.01
N VAL A 420 -26.49 6.76 19.19
CA VAL A 420 -25.03 6.69 19.26
C VAL A 420 -24.46 8.08 19.52
N ALA A 421 -23.64 8.23 20.56
CA ALA A 421 -22.87 9.43 20.77
C ALA A 421 -21.68 9.42 19.80
N VAL A 422 -21.53 10.47 19.00
CA VAL A 422 -20.44 10.61 18.01
C VAL A 422 -19.60 11.80 18.44
N ILE A 423 -18.40 11.53 18.95
CA ILE A 423 -17.63 12.52 19.72
C ILE A 423 -16.21 12.63 19.18
N GLY A 424 -15.67 13.85 19.13
CA GLY A 424 -14.24 14.09 18.89
C GLY A 424 -13.95 15.06 17.75
N PRO A 425 -12.71 15.58 17.68
CA PRO A 425 -12.34 16.60 16.69
C PRO A 425 -12.39 16.09 15.25
N ASN A 426 -12.27 14.77 15.02
CA ASN A 426 -12.33 14.16 13.70
C ASN A 426 -13.70 13.54 13.39
N SER A 427 -14.72 13.82 14.20
CA SER A 427 -16.03 13.15 14.09
C SER A 427 -16.95 13.70 12.99
N ASP A 428 -16.78 14.96 12.59
CA ASP A 428 -17.53 15.59 11.49
C ASP A 428 -16.59 16.45 10.62
N VAL A 429 -15.72 15.77 9.88
CA VAL A 429 -14.68 16.39 9.05
C VAL A 429 -14.73 15.85 7.62
N THR A 430 -14.25 16.66 6.67
CA THR A 430 -14.08 16.29 5.26
C THR A 430 -12.60 16.30 4.87
N GLU A 431 -11.93 17.44 5.06
CA GLU A 431 -10.53 17.66 4.66
C GLU A 431 -9.55 16.74 5.39
N THR A 432 -9.73 16.52 6.70
CA THR A 432 -8.86 15.59 7.45
C THR A 432 -8.87 14.19 6.86
N MET A 433 -10.00 13.72 6.30
CA MET A 433 -10.10 12.35 5.79
C MET A 433 -9.19 12.09 4.57
N ILE A 434 -8.81 13.12 3.83
CA ILE A 434 -8.05 13.00 2.58
C ILE A 434 -6.54 13.25 2.76
N GLY A 435 -6.06 13.61 3.95
CA GLY A 435 -4.62 13.82 4.19
C GLY A 435 -4.04 15.00 3.39
N ASN A 436 -2.76 14.91 3.01
CA ASN A 436 -2.08 15.86 2.13
C ASN A 436 -1.98 15.35 0.68
N TYR A 437 -1.47 16.21 -0.23
CA TYR A 437 -1.35 15.91 -1.67
C TYR A 437 -2.66 15.44 -2.30
N ALA A 438 -3.78 15.95 -1.77
CA ALA A 438 -5.12 15.69 -2.26
C ALA A 438 -5.60 16.86 -3.14
N GLY A 439 -6.45 16.57 -4.12
CA GLY A 439 -7.19 17.59 -4.87
C GLY A 439 -8.60 17.80 -4.32
N LYS A 440 -9.48 18.39 -5.13
CA LYS A 440 -10.91 18.51 -4.78
C LYS A 440 -11.62 17.17 -4.97
N ALA A 441 -12.07 16.55 -3.89
CA ALA A 441 -12.80 15.28 -3.97
C ALA A 441 -14.17 15.41 -4.65
N CYS A 442 -14.62 14.34 -5.31
CA CYS A 442 -15.93 14.30 -5.99
C CYS A 442 -17.12 14.51 -5.04
N ALA A 443 -17.01 14.04 -3.81
CA ALA A 443 -18.03 14.10 -2.77
C ALA A 443 -17.42 13.64 -1.44
N TYR A 444 -18.02 14.03 -0.31
CA TYR A 444 -17.59 13.56 1.00
C TYR A 444 -18.71 12.81 1.74
N THR A 445 -18.34 11.90 2.62
CA THR A 445 -19.19 11.43 3.72
C THR A 445 -18.39 11.46 5.01
N SER A 446 -18.70 12.39 5.91
CA SER A 446 -18.03 12.49 7.22
C SER A 446 -18.38 11.30 8.13
N PRO A 447 -17.60 10.99 9.17
CA PRO A 447 -17.92 9.91 10.11
C PRO A 447 -19.31 10.08 10.76
N LEU A 448 -19.67 11.32 11.15
CA LEU A 448 -21.01 11.66 11.64
C LEU A 448 -22.09 11.33 10.61
N GLN A 449 -21.92 11.75 9.36
CA GLN A 449 -22.85 11.45 8.27
C GLN A 449 -22.95 9.96 7.94
N GLY A 450 -21.86 9.19 8.10
CA GLY A 450 -21.87 7.76 7.92
C GLY A 450 -22.66 7.06 9.02
N ILE A 451 -22.38 7.39 10.29
CA ILE A 451 -23.01 6.76 11.45
C ILE A 451 -24.50 7.12 11.55
N SER A 452 -24.88 8.35 11.17
CA SER A 452 -26.28 8.80 11.21
C SER A 452 -27.22 8.05 10.25
N ARG A 453 -26.66 7.33 9.26
CA ARG A 453 -27.44 6.42 8.39
C ARG A 453 -27.93 5.16 9.12
N TYR A 454 -27.27 4.79 10.21
CA TYR A 454 -27.57 3.56 10.96
C TYR A 454 -28.30 3.82 12.27
N ALA A 455 -28.06 4.94 12.94
CA ALA A 455 -28.62 5.25 14.25
C ALA A 455 -28.81 6.76 14.43
N ARG A 456 -29.66 7.16 15.38
CA ARG A 456 -29.78 8.56 15.80
C ARG A 456 -28.47 8.98 16.46
N THR A 457 -27.89 10.11 16.05
CA THR A 457 -26.60 10.58 16.57
C THR A 457 -26.75 11.72 17.57
N LEU A 458 -26.01 11.66 18.68
CA LEU A 458 -25.76 12.79 19.56
C LEU A 458 -24.32 13.26 19.32
N HIS A 459 -24.15 14.37 18.62
CA HIS A 459 -22.82 14.84 18.21
C HIS A 459 -22.25 15.88 19.17
N GLN A 460 -20.96 15.73 19.52
CA GLN A 460 -20.19 16.73 20.25
C GLN A 460 -18.73 16.71 19.81
N ALA A 461 -18.16 17.85 19.42
CA ALA A 461 -16.75 17.90 19.03
C ALA A 461 -15.80 17.55 20.20
N GLY A 462 -16.17 17.91 21.44
CA GLY A 462 -15.36 17.71 22.66
C GLY A 462 -14.15 18.65 22.74
N CYS A 463 -13.31 18.64 21.71
CA CYS A 463 -12.22 19.59 21.47
C CYS A 463 -12.61 20.58 20.35
N ALA A 464 -12.06 21.80 20.39
CA ALA A 464 -12.28 22.78 19.32
C ALA A 464 -11.58 22.43 17.98
N GLY A 465 -10.62 21.51 18.00
CA GLY A 465 -9.88 21.03 16.84
C GLY A 465 -8.89 19.94 17.25
N VAL A 466 -8.18 19.36 16.28
CA VAL A 466 -7.31 18.18 16.50
C VAL A 466 -6.22 18.45 17.53
N ALA A 467 -5.55 19.61 17.49
CA ALA A 467 -4.54 19.96 18.49
C ALA A 467 -5.06 19.98 19.96
N CYS A 468 -6.39 19.99 20.15
CA CYS A 468 -7.11 19.92 21.42
C CYS A 468 -6.43 20.69 22.57
N LYS A 469 -6.32 22.01 22.43
CA LYS A 469 -5.59 22.88 23.37
C LYS A 469 -6.33 23.14 24.70
N GLY A 470 -7.55 22.67 24.87
CA GLY A 470 -8.37 22.89 26.06
C GLY A 470 -9.51 21.87 26.18
N ASN A 471 -10.22 21.92 27.31
CA ASN A 471 -11.21 20.92 27.73
C ASN A 471 -12.65 21.47 27.87
N GLN A 472 -12.93 22.64 27.30
CA GLN A 472 -14.20 23.36 27.50
C GLN A 472 -15.42 22.57 27.01
N GLY A 473 -15.26 21.73 25.98
CA GLY A 473 -16.34 20.91 25.42
C GLY A 473 -16.57 19.55 26.11
N PHE A 474 -15.78 19.20 27.14
CA PHE A 474 -15.80 17.85 27.71
C PHE A 474 -17.12 17.54 28.43
N GLY A 475 -17.68 18.52 29.16
CA GLY A 475 -18.93 18.32 29.89
C GLY A 475 -20.11 17.96 28.97
N ALA A 476 -20.19 18.60 27.80
CA ALA A 476 -21.20 18.29 26.79
C ALA A 476 -20.97 16.90 26.15
N ALA A 477 -19.71 16.55 25.86
CA ALA A 477 -19.36 15.23 25.34
C ALA A 477 -19.72 14.10 26.32
N GLU A 478 -19.44 14.26 27.60
CA GLU A 478 -19.84 13.30 28.64
C GLU A 478 -21.35 13.18 28.78
N ALA A 479 -22.09 14.30 28.69
CA ALA A 479 -23.54 14.29 28.74
C ALA A 479 -24.13 13.49 27.57
N ALA A 480 -23.65 13.73 26.34
CA ALA A 480 -24.06 12.97 25.16
C ALA A 480 -23.78 11.46 25.32
N ALA A 481 -22.61 11.10 25.88
CA ALA A 481 -22.24 9.72 26.12
C ALA A 481 -23.08 9.01 27.20
N ARG A 482 -23.56 9.76 28.21
CA ARG A 482 -24.51 9.24 29.23
C ARG A 482 -25.90 8.94 28.67
N GLU A 483 -26.31 9.67 27.62
CA GLU A 483 -27.63 9.53 27.01
C GLU A 483 -27.68 8.48 25.89
N ALA A 484 -26.54 8.10 25.32
CA ALA A 484 -26.47 7.18 24.19
C ALA A 484 -26.37 5.70 24.60
N ASP A 485 -26.83 4.82 23.70
CA ASP A 485 -26.76 3.36 23.85
C ASP A 485 -25.35 2.81 23.54
N ALA A 486 -24.56 3.57 22.76
CA ALA A 486 -23.15 3.32 22.46
C ALA A 486 -22.43 4.64 22.15
N THR A 487 -21.11 4.66 22.30
CA THR A 487 -20.29 5.86 22.06
C THR A 487 -19.20 5.58 21.05
N VAL A 488 -19.10 6.41 20.01
CA VAL A 488 -18.02 6.39 19.01
C VAL A 488 -17.18 7.66 19.18
N LEU A 489 -15.93 7.48 19.59
CA LEU A 489 -14.93 8.53 19.73
C LEU A 489 -14.07 8.57 18.47
N VAL A 490 -14.10 9.64 17.69
CA VAL A 490 -13.27 9.83 16.49
C VAL A 490 -12.16 10.85 16.79
N MET A 491 -10.97 10.31 17.04
CA MET A 491 -9.77 11.00 17.51
C MET A 491 -8.66 10.87 16.47
N GLY A 492 -7.48 11.40 16.78
CA GLY A 492 -6.27 11.17 16.00
C GLY A 492 -5.53 12.45 15.65
N LEU A 493 -5.01 12.51 14.43
CA LEU A 493 -4.15 13.55 13.90
C LEU A 493 -4.80 14.24 12.69
N ASP A 494 -4.14 15.28 12.20
CA ASP A 494 -4.41 15.96 10.94
C ASP A 494 -3.11 16.65 10.46
N GLN A 495 -3.21 17.42 9.38
CA GLN A 495 -2.07 18.15 8.80
C GLN A 495 -1.53 19.27 9.71
N SER A 496 -2.21 19.61 10.82
CA SER A 496 -1.66 20.50 11.84
C SER A 496 -0.66 19.78 12.77
N ILE A 497 -0.61 18.45 12.75
CA ILE A 497 0.27 17.65 13.62
C ILE A 497 1.33 16.89 12.83
N GLU A 498 0.97 16.29 11.70
CA GLU A 498 1.88 15.56 10.81
C GLU A 498 1.69 16.02 9.36
N ALA A 499 2.71 16.66 8.79
CA ALA A 499 2.66 17.13 7.41
C ALA A 499 4.07 17.27 6.84
N GLU A 500 4.15 17.55 5.54
CA GLU A 500 5.37 18.08 4.95
C GLU A 500 5.85 19.32 5.73
N THR A 501 7.15 19.44 5.95
CA THR A 501 7.81 20.45 6.82
C THR A 501 7.47 20.38 8.32
N ARG A 502 6.70 19.38 8.77
CA ARG A 502 6.26 19.23 10.16
C ARG A 502 6.31 17.79 10.63
N ASP A 503 7.42 17.42 11.27
CA ASP A 503 7.52 16.17 12.01
C ASP A 503 6.90 16.30 13.40
N ARG A 504 6.46 15.17 13.93
CA ARG A 504 5.96 15.06 15.29
C ARG A 504 7.13 15.01 16.28
N THR A 505 6.88 15.45 17.50
CA THR A 505 7.84 15.32 18.61
C THR A 505 7.53 14.16 19.56
N GLY A 506 6.34 13.58 19.43
CA GLY A 506 5.87 12.43 20.22
C GLY A 506 4.84 11.59 19.47
N LEU A 507 4.42 10.50 20.10
CA LEU A 507 3.49 9.49 19.58
C LEU A 507 2.13 9.51 20.30
N LEU A 508 1.93 10.37 21.29
CA LEU A 508 0.65 10.51 21.98
C LEU A 508 -0.39 11.21 21.07
N LEU A 509 -1.67 11.05 21.41
CA LEU A 509 -2.71 11.93 20.87
C LEU A 509 -2.42 13.38 21.30
N PRO A 510 -2.65 14.37 20.42
CA PRO A 510 -2.30 15.75 20.70
C PRO A 510 -3.22 16.39 21.75
N GLY A 511 -2.62 17.24 22.59
CA GLY A 511 -3.34 18.01 23.59
C GLY A 511 -4.15 17.15 24.56
N TYR A 512 -5.38 17.57 24.87
CA TYR A 512 -6.25 16.89 25.84
C TYR A 512 -7.08 15.73 25.24
N GLN A 513 -6.78 15.24 24.04
CA GLN A 513 -7.57 14.15 23.43
C GLN A 513 -7.59 12.87 24.28
N GLN A 514 -6.49 12.49 24.93
CA GLN A 514 -6.46 11.29 25.81
C GLN A 514 -7.38 11.46 27.03
N ASP A 515 -7.42 12.66 27.60
CA ASP A 515 -8.31 12.99 28.73
C ASP A 515 -9.78 12.97 28.29
N LEU A 516 -10.08 13.47 27.09
CA LEU A 516 -11.43 13.40 26.52
C LEU A 516 -11.88 11.94 26.39
N VAL A 517 -11.03 11.08 25.79
CA VAL A 517 -11.33 9.65 25.64
C VAL A 517 -11.58 9.02 27.01
N THR A 518 -10.72 9.28 27.99
CA THR A 518 -10.83 8.71 29.34
C THR A 518 -12.12 9.13 30.04
N ARG A 519 -12.45 10.44 30.03
CA ARG A 519 -13.66 10.96 30.69
C ARG A 519 -14.94 10.51 30.00
N VAL A 520 -14.97 10.50 28.67
CA VAL A 520 -16.13 10.02 27.93
C VAL A 520 -16.31 8.51 28.11
N ALA A 521 -15.23 7.72 28.14
CA ALA A 521 -15.33 6.30 28.41
C ALA A 521 -15.87 6.00 29.83
N GLN A 522 -15.53 6.84 30.81
CA GLN A 522 -16.10 6.77 32.17
C GLN A 522 -17.58 7.12 32.22
N ALA A 523 -18.01 8.10 31.42
CA ALA A 523 -19.40 8.57 31.38
C ALA A 523 -20.32 7.67 30.53
N SER A 524 -19.76 6.88 29.62
CA SER A 524 -20.53 6.07 28.67
C SER A 524 -21.25 4.91 29.36
N ARG A 525 -22.52 4.68 28.98
CA ARG A 525 -23.33 3.55 29.49
C ARG A 525 -23.16 2.27 28.67
N GLY A 526 -22.87 2.42 27.38
CA GLY A 526 -22.73 1.34 26.42
C GLY A 526 -21.28 1.11 25.97
N PRO A 527 -21.08 0.26 24.94
CA PRO A 527 -19.75 0.02 24.39
C PRO A 527 -19.14 1.31 23.83
N VAL A 528 -17.86 1.52 24.14
CA VAL A 528 -17.06 2.64 23.65
C VAL A 528 -16.15 2.17 22.51
N ILE A 529 -16.29 2.79 21.36
CA ILE A 529 -15.52 2.51 20.14
C ILE A 529 -14.61 3.70 19.87
N LEU A 530 -13.29 3.49 19.93
CA LEU A 530 -12.31 4.50 19.58
C LEU A 530 -11.89 4.33 18.12
N VAL A 531 -12.15 5.32 17.29
CA VAL A 531 -11.70 5.42 15.90
C VAL A 531 -10.54 6.42 15.84
N LEU A 532 -9.42 5.99 15.30
CA LEU A 532 -8.21 6.80 15.15
C LEU A 532 -8.00 7.12 13.67
N MET A 533 -8.13 8.40 13.32
CA MET A 533 -7.77 8.92 12.00
C MET A 533 -6.40 9.56 12.10
N SER A 534 -5.39 8.92 11.52
CA SER A 534 -4.01 9.39 11.48
C SER A 534 -3.23 8.63 10.41
N GLY A 535 -2.22 9.27 9.83
CA GLY A 535 -1.24 8.60 9.00
C GLY A 535 -0.23 7.85 9.84
N GLY A 536 0.51 8.56 10.70
CA GLY A 536 1.48 7.99 11.61
C GLY A 536 0.85 7.22 12.79
N PRO A 537 1.63 6.35 13.45
CA PRO A 537 1.13 5.55 14.57
C PRO A 537 0.96 6.39 15.83
N ILE A 538 0.07 5.96 16.73
CA ILE A 538 -0.22 6.62 18.00
C ILE A 538 -0.02 5.61 19.14
N ASP A 539 0.59 6.02 20.25
CA ASP A 539 0.63 5.20 21.46
C ASP A 539 -0.79 5.11 22.07
N VAL A 540 -1.41 3.95 21.87
CA VAL A 540 -2.75 3.63 22.35
C VAL A 540 -2.75 2.84 23.65
N THR A 541 -1.62 2.71 24.35
CA THR A 541 -1.53 1.91 25.57
C THR A 541 -2.59 2.30 26.60
N PHE A 542 -2.86 3.61 26.73
CA PHE A 542 -3.90 4.16 27.61
C PHE A 542 -5.31 3.62 27.31
N ALA A 543 -5.67 3.46 26.03
CA ALA A 543 -6.98 2.98 25.60
C ALA A 543 -7.03 1.46 25.44
N LYS A 544 -5.92 0.84 25.02
CA LYS A 544 -5.77 -0.62 24.89
C LYS A 544 -6.02 -1.30 26.25
N ASN A 545 -5.44 -0.76 27.31
CA ASN A 545 -5.52 -1.32 28.66
C ASN A 545 -6.78 -0.92 29.43
N ASP A 546 -7.55 0.05 28.94
CA ASP A 546 -8.83 0.42 29.56
C ASP A 546 -9.93 -0.57 29.14
N PRO A 547 -10.53 -1.33 30.08
CA PRO A 547 -11.61 -2.27 29.76
C PRO A 547 -12.90 -1.60 29.29
N ARG A 548 -13.07 -0.29 29.55
CA ARG A 548 -14.22 0.50 29.09
C ARG A 548 -14.16 0.78 27.59
N VAL A 549 -12.96 0.86 27.02
CA VAL A 549 -12.76 0.99 25.57
C VAL A 549 -12.91 -0.39 24.95
N ALA A 550 -14.11 -0.69 24.45
CA ALA A 550 -14.49 -1.99 23.95
C ALA A 550 -13.83 -2.34 22.62
N ALA A 551 -13.66 -1.35 21.73
CA ALA A 551 -12.97 -1.55 20.46
C ALA A 551 -12.11 -0.35 20.07
N ILE A 552 -11.05 -0.63 19.30
CA ILE A 552 -10.16 0.37 18.71
C ILE A 552 -10.02 0.07 17.22
N ILE A 553 -10.30 1.07 16.39
CA ILE A 553 -10.18 1.03 14.93
C ILE A 553 -9.16 2.09 14.53
N TRP A 554 -8.20 1.73 13.68
CA TRP A 554 -7.39 2.71 12.96
C TRP A 554 -7.90 2.81 11.53
N ALA A 555 -8.24 4.03 11.11
CA ALA A 555 -8.84 4.31 9.81
C ALA A 555 -7.87 4.97 8.82
N GLY A 556 -6.62 5.19 9.22
CA GLY A 556 -5.69 5.97 8.41
C GLY A 556 -6.23 7.39 8.15
N TYR A 557 -5.97 7.89 6.95
CA TYR A 557 -6.81 8.90 6.30
C TYR A 557 -7.68 8.21 5.25
N PRO A 558 -8.99 8.00 5.49
CA PRO A 558 -9.83 7.05 4.77
C PRO A 558 -10.44 7.55 3.46
N GLY A 559 -10.03 8.73 2.97
CA GLY A 559 -10.45 9.27 1.69
C GLY A 559 -11.88 9.81 1.68
N GLN A 560 -12.38 10.10 0.48
CA GLN A 560 -13.63 10.84 0.29
C GLN A 560 -14.88 10.13 0.85
N ALA A 561 -14.87 8.80 0.88
CA ALA A 561 -15.96 7.97 1.38
C ALA A 561 -15.70 7.41 2.79
N GLY A 562 -14.68 7.93 3.48
CA GLY A 562 -14.16 7.34 4.70
C GLY A 562 -15.16 7.22 5.84
N GLY A 563 -16.03 8.21 6.04
CA GLY A 563 -17.08 8.13 7.06
C GLY A 563 -18.10 7.02 6.80
N ALA A 564 -18.42 6.75 5.53
CA ALA A 564 -19.25 5.60 5.16
C ALA A 564 -18.55 4.27 5.46
N ALA A 565 -17.25 4.16 5.16
CA ALA A 565 -16.46 2.96 5.43
C ALA A 565 -16.36 2.67 6.94
N ILE A 566 -16.07 3.70 7.75
CA ILE A 566 -16.03 3.63 9.22
C ILE A 566 -17.38 3.13 9.75
N ALA A 567 -18.48 3.73 9.30
CA ALA A 567 -19.81 3.33 9.74
C ALA A 567 -20.16 1.89 9.33
N ASN A 568 -19.86 1.49 8.09
CA ASN A 568 -20.11 0.13 7.60
C ASN A 568 -19.39 -0.92 8.44
N ILE A 569 -18.16 -0.65 8.88
CA ILE A 569 -17.40 -1.54 9.78
C ILE A 569 -18.00 -1.56 11.18
N ILE A 570 -18.33 -0.40 11.74
CA ILE A 570 -18.91 -0.31 13.09
C ILE A 570 -20.24 -1.08 13.17
N PHE A 571 -21.08 -1.01 12.14
CA PHE A 571 -22.40 -1.66 12.12
C PHE A 571 -22.42 -3.03 11.40
N GLY A 572 -21.26 -3.52 10.93
CA GLY A 572 -21.13 -4.86 10.35
C GLY A 572 -21.66 -5.03 8.93
N ALA A 573 -21.86 -3.93 8.19
CA ALA A 573 -22.12 -3.96 6.75
C ALA A 573 -20.85 -4.27 5.93
N ALA A 574 -19.67 -4.07 6.52
CA ALA A 574 -18.38 -4.49 5.98
C ALA A 574 -17.52 -5.10 7.11
N ASN A 575 -16.68 -6.09 6.78
CA ASN A 575 -15.76 -6.71 7.73
C ASN A 575 -14.34 -6.13 7.53
N PRO A 576 -13.69 -5.58 8.58
CA PRO A 576 -12.36 -4.98 8.43
C PRO A 576 -11.30 -6.05 8.12
N GLY A 577 -10.69 -5.96 6.93
CA GLY A 577 -9.63 -6.86 6.48
C GLY A 577 -8.21 -6.36 6.77
N GLY A 578 -8.05 -5.05 6.99
CA GLY A 578 -6.75 -4.38 7.05
C GLY A 578 -5.82 -4.89 8.15
N LYS A 579 -4.52 -4.66 7.94
CA LYS A 579 -3.43 -4.91 8.89
C LYS A 579 -2.51 -3.70 8.94
N LEU A 580 -1.85 -3.46 10.08
CA LEU A 580 -0.93 -2.34 10.21
C LEU A 580 0.28 -2.51 9.27
N PRO A 581 0.59 -1.54 8.39
CA PRO A 581 1.79 -1.56 7.54
C PRO A 581 3.03 -0.95 8.26
N MET A 582 2.89 -0.65 9.55
CA MET A 582 3.90 0.00 10.39
C MET A 582 3.72 -0.38 11.86
N THR A 583 4.80 -0.27 12.63
CA THR A 583 4.78 -0.59 14.05
C THR A 583 4.22 0.56 14.88
N TRP A 584 3.36 0.22 15.85
CA TRP A 584 2.81 1.17 16.82
C TRP A 584 3.61 1.13 18.11
N TYR A 585 4.56 2.06 18.22
CA TYR A 585 5.47 2.14 19.35
C TYR A 585 4.85 2.81 20.58
N PRO A 586 5.26 2.40 21.80
CA PRO A 586 5.03 3.20 23.00
C PRO A 586 5.75 4.55 22.92
N GLN A 587 5.24 5.55 23.62
CA GLN A 587 5.80 6.90 23.68
C GLN A 587 7.28 6.91 24.13
N ASP A 588 7.70 5.99 25.00
CA ASP A 588 9.07 5.94 25.50
C ASP A 588 10.12 5.60 24.40
N TYR A 589 9.69 5.07 23.25
CA TYR A 589 10.54 4.87 22.08
C TYR A 589 11.21 6.17 21.62
N VAL A 590 10.49 7.30 21.65
CA VAL A 590 11.02 8.57 21.12
C VAL A 590 12.22 9.11 21.89
N ALA A 591 12.40 8.66 23.14
CA ALA A 591 13.54 9.00 23.98
C ALA A 591 14.74 8.05 23.78
N LYS A 592 14.53 6.88 23.18
CA LYS A 592 15.56 5.84 22.98
C LYS A 592 16.30 6.00 21.66
N VAL A 593 15.62 6.42 20.60
CA VAL A 593 16.18 6.53 19.25
C VAL A 593 15.96 7.94 18.70
N PRO A 594 17.02 8.73 18.45
CA PRO A 594 16.89 9.99 17.72
C PRO A 594 16.39 9.77 16.28
N MET A 595 15.56 10.67 15.77
CA MET A 595 15.00 10.56 14.40
C MET A 595 16.08 10.68 13.31
N THR A 596 17.29 11.10 13.65
CA THR A 596 18.43 11.20 12.73
C THR A 596 19.20 9.90 12.56
N VAL A 597 18.92 8.86 13.36
CA VAL A 597 19.59 7.55 13.26
C VAL A 597 18.98 6.74 12.11
N MET A 598 19.77 6.50 11.06
CA MET A 598 19.34 5.79 9.84
C MET A 598 19.75 4.31 9.81
N ALA A 599 20.35 3.80 10.88
CA ALA A 599 20.73 2.39 10.94
C ALA A 599 19.48 1.50 11.09
N MET A 600 19.34 0.50 10.22
CA MET A 600 18.26 -0.50 10.28
C MET A 600 18.65 -1.76 11.05
N ARG A 601 19.85 -1.75 11.64
CA ARG A 601 20.48 -2.88 12.31
C ARG A 601 21.16 -2.40 13.56
N ALA A 602 21.18 -3.26 14.57
CA ALA A 602 22.01 -3.03 15.73
C ALA A 602 23.48 -3.13 15.32
N SER A 603 24.28 -2.13 15.69
CA SER A 603 25.73 -2.12 15.51
C SER A 603 26.41 -2.23 16.87
N GLY A 604 27.75 -2.28 16.93
CA GLY A 604 28.45 -2.30 18.23
C GLY A 604 28.29 -1.00 19.06
N GLU A 605 27.85 0.09 18.44
CA GLU A 605 27.76 1.42 19.06
C GLU A 605 26.31 1.90 19.25
N PHE A 606 25.36 1.35 18.49
CA PHE A 606 23.96 1.78 18.51
C PHE A 606 23.03 0.58 18.49
N ASP A 607 21.99 0.66 19.31
CA ASP A 607 20.86 -0.25 19.22
C ASP A 607 20.22 -0.14 17.82
N GLY A 608 19.58 -1.21 17.36
CA GLY A 608 18.83 -1.19 16.12
C GLY A 608 17.58 -2.03 16.20
N THR A 609 16.62 -1.72 15.34
CA THR A 609 15.34 -2.43 15.32
C THR A 609 15.20 -3.20 14.01
N HIS A 610 14.87 -4.49 14.10
CA HIS A 610 14.64 -5.34 12.93
C HIS A 610 13.19 -5.82 12.91
N THR A 611 12.48 -5.64 11.80
CA THR A 611 11.13 -6.18 11.62
C THR A 611 11.19 -7.46 10.82
N LEU A 612 10.81 -8.57 11.45
CA LEU A 612 10.56 -9.84 10.77
C LEU A 612 9.11 -9.87 10.33
N PHE A 613 8.86 -9.96 9.03
CA PHE A 613 7.52 -10.23 8.50
C PHE A 613 7.48 -11.68 7.98
N VAL A 614 6.56 -12.47 8.50
CA VAL A 614 6.29 -13.82 8.04
C VAL A 614 5.01 -13.79 7.22
N PHE A 615 5.13 -14.17 5.95
CA PHE A 615 4.01 -14.26 5.03
C PHE A 615 3.70 -15.73 4.74
N ALA A 616 2.42 -16.05 4.59
CA ALA A 616 1.95 -17.31 4.03
C ALA A 616 1.41 -17.08 2.63
N GLU A 617 1.72 -18.01 1.74
CA GLU A 617 1.24 -18.01 0.37
C GLU A 617 0.46 -19.32 0.16
N PRO A 618 -0.84 -19.27 -0.18
CA PRO A 618 -1.59 -20.47 -0.41
C PRO A 618 -1.15 -21.15 -1.73
N PRO A 619 -1.21 -22.50 -1.82
CA PRO A 619 -0.90 -23.24 -3.04
C PRO A 619 -1.74 -22.78 -4.23
N ILE A 620 -1.09 -22.63 -5.39
CA ILE A 620 -1.66 -22.03 -6.61
C ILE A 620 -2.78 -22.89 -7.25
N ASN A 621 -2.86 -24.18 -6.89
CA ASN A 621 -3.79 -25.13 -7.50
C ASN A 621 -4.84 -25.60 -6.49
N GLY A 622 -6.10 -25.18 -6.63
CA GLY A 622 -7.23 -25.96 -6.08
C GLY A 622 -8.41 -25.21 -5.48
N ILE A 623 -8.39 -23.88 -5.31
CA ILE A 623 -9.54 -23.15 -4.72
C ILE A 623 -9.99 -22.03 -5.63
N LYS A 624 -11.19 -22.17 -6.20
CA LYS A 624 -11.89 -21.08 -6.91
C LYS A 624 -12.28 -19.98 -5.92
N GLY A 625 -12.04 -18.72 -6.29
CA GLY A 625 -12.43 -17.55 -5.50
C GLY A 625 -11.38 -17.01 -4.52
N LEU A 626 -10.15 -17.55 -4.51
CA LEU A 626 -9.05 -17.00 -3.72
C LEU A 626 -8.56 -15.64 -4.30
N GLY A 627 -8.80 -14.56 -3.57
CA GLY A 627 -8.34 -13.20 -3.93
C GLY A 627 -6.98 -12.79 -3.33
N VAL A 628 -6.30 -13.67 -2.59
CA VAL A 628 -5.06 -13.35 -1.84
C VAL A 628 -3.94 -14.31 -2.23
N ASN A 629 -2.91 -13.79 -2.93
CA ASN A 629 -1.75 -14.57 -3.36
C ASN A 629 -0.65 -14.64 -2.29
N LYS A 630 -0.66 -13.76 -1.29
CA LYS A 630 0.31 -13.75 -0.18
C LYS A 630 -0.26 -12.94 0.99
N GLN A 631 -0.33 -13.53 2.16
CA GLN A 631 -0.90 -12.94 3.37
C GLN A 631 0.18 -12.79 4.44
N LEU A 632 0.27 -11.62 5.07
CA LEU A 632 1.10 -11.46 6.28
C LEU A 632 0.46 -12.25 7.43
N ILE A 633 1.17 -13.24 7.95
CA ILE A 633 0.67 -14.15 9.00
C ILE A 633 1.24 -13.88 10.37
N ALA A 634 2.44 -13.32 10.43
CA ALA A 634 3.01 -12.83 11.66
C ALA A 634 4.00 -11.73 11.33
N PHE A 635 4.20 -10.83 12.27
CA PHE A 635 5.31 -9.91 12.23
C PHE A 635 5.85 -9.77 13.64
N GLU A 636 7.15 -9.65 13.77
CA GLU A 636 7.79 -9.42 15.06
C GLU A 636 8.88 -8.37 14.84
N LYS A 637 8.72 -7.22 15.49
CA LYS A 637 9.71 -6.15 15.45
C LYS A 637 10.54 -6.21 16.71
N VAL A 638 11.80 -6.58 16.57
CA VAL A 638 12.72 -6.75 17.70
C VAL A 638 13.69 -5.58 17.78
N HIS A 639 13.75 -4.99 18.97
CA HIS A 639 14.81 -4.06 19.34
C HIS A 639 16.02 -4.86 19.80
N VAL A 640 17.09 -4.83 19.02
CA VAL A 640 18.33 -5.52 19.33
C VAL A 640 19.30 -4.47 19.87
N MET A 641 19.76 -4.66 21.11
CA MET A 641 20.77 -3.78 21.70
C MET A 641 22.09 -3.88 20.95
N ALA A 642 22.88 -2.82 21.01
CA ALA A 642 24.19 -2.75 20.37
C ALA A 642 25.06 -3.99 20.70
N GLY A 643 25.57 -4.67 19.65
CA GLY A 643 26.40 -5.87 19.78
C GLY A 643 25.68 -7.15 20.25
N ALA A 644 24.38 -7.11 20.53
CA ALA A 644 23.60 -8.26 20.97
C ALA A 644 23.07 -9.11 19.79
N LYS A 645 22.72 -10.36 20.09
CA LYS A 645 21.91 -11.22 19.20
C LYS A 645 20.62 -11.57 19.93
N GLN A 646 19.51 -11.58 19.21
CA GLN A 646 18.20 -11.94 19.76
C GLN A 646 17.55 -12.99 18.87
N THR A 647 17.15 -14.11 19.46
CA THR A 647 16.31 -15.11 18.78
C THR A 647 14.88 -14.63 18.84
N VAL A 648 14.23 -14.62 17.69
CA VAL A 648 12.84 -14.19 17.54
C VAL A 648 11.99 -15.43 17.32
N GLN A 649 11.13 -15.75 18.29
CA GLN A 649 10.16 -16.83 18.13
C GLN A 649 8.90 -16.26 17.51
N VAL A 650 8.45 -16.86 16.41
CA VAL A 650 7.21 -16.49 15.73
C VAL A 650 6.26 -17.67 15.79
N ASP A 651 5.16 -17.50 16.52
CA ASP A 651 4.15 -18.53 16.64
C ASP A 651 3.16 -18.47 15.46
N VAL A 652 3.09 -19.55 14.69
CA VAL A 652 2.17 -19.68 13.56
C VAL A 652 1.03 -20.64 13.91
N ASP A 653 -0.17 -20.09 14.11
CA ASP A 653 -1.40 -20.88 14.27
C ASP A 653 -1.93 -21.28 12.89
N ALA A 654 -1.86 -22.56 12.55
CA ALA A 654 -2.22 -23.06 11.22
C ALA A 654 -3.66 -22.68 10.79
N CYS A 655 -4.62 -22.70 11.70
CA CYS A 655 -6.03 -22.41 11.39
C CYS A 655 -6.29 -20.91 11.21
N LYS A 656 -5.68 -20.09 12.06
CA LYS A 656 -5.85 -18.64 12.07
C LYS A 656 -5.03 -17.96 11.00
N HIS A 657 -3.82 -18.45 10.77
CA HIS A 657 -2.81 -17.81 9.93
C HIS A 657 -2.75 -18.40 8.52
N LEU A 658 -2.90 -19.72 8.36
CA LEU A 658 -2.83 -20.38 7.04
C LEU A 658 -4.23 -20.67 6.44
N GLY A 659 -5.29 -20.41 7.21
CA GLY A 659 -6.67 -20.61 6.76
C GLY A 659 -7.13 -19.57 5.75
N VAL A 660 -7.61 -20.02 4.59
CA VAL A 660 -8.27 -19.23 3.56
C VAL A 660 -9.78 -19.45 3.57
N VAL A 661 -10.56 -18.54 3.03
CA VAL A 661 -12.02 -18.68 2.93
C VAL A 661 -12.38 -19.03 1.49
N ASP A 662 -13.14 -20.12 1.30
CA ASP A 662 -13.60 -20.54 -0.02
C ASP A 662 -14.80 -19.71 -0.51
N GLU A 663 -15.24 -19.95 -1.76
CA GLU A 663 -16.39 -19.27 -2.38
C GLU A 663 -17.74 -19.47 -1.64
N TYR A 664 -17.80 -20.41 -0.68
CA TYR A 664 -18.97 -20.69 0.16
C TYR A 664 -18.86 -20.08 1.56
N GLY A 665 -17.82 -19.27 1.82
CA GLY A 665 -17.62 -18.62 3.11
C GLY A 665 -17.04 -19.54 4.19
N LYS A 666 -16.55 -20.73 3.84
CA LYS A 666 -15.97 -21.69 4.80
C LYS A 666 -14.46 -21.50 4.87
N ARG A 667 -13.93 -21.36 6.09
CA ARG A 667 -12.49 -21.32 6.35
C ARG A 667 -11.88 -22.72 6.16
N ARG A 668 -10.87 -22.84 5.31
CA ARG A 668 -10.13 -24.07 4.98
C ARG A 668 -8.63 -23.80 5.01
N ILE A 669 -7.83 -24.81 5.30
CA ILE A 669 -6.37 -24.72 5.12
C ILE A 669 -6.05 -25.36 3.77
N PRO A 670 -5.49 -24.61 2.80
CA PRO A 670 -5.16 -25.16 1.50
C PRO A 670 -3.86 -25.96 1.60
N MET A 671 -3.91 -27.25 1.27
CA MET A 671 -2.73 -28.12 1.26
C MET A 671 -2.05 -28.05 -0.11
N GLY A 672 -0.75 -27.75 -0.14
CA GLY A 672 0.06 -27.74 -1.36
C GLY A 672 1.13 -28.82 -1.29
N GLY A 673 1.23 -29.65 -2.31
CA GLY A 673 2.21 -30.73 -2.40
C GLY A 673 1.73 -31.90 -3.25
N GLU A 674 2.69 -32.62 -3.81
CA GLU A 674 2.59 -33.64 -4.86
C GLU A 674 1.87 -34.94 -4.44
N ASP A 675 1.48 -35.72 -5.46
CA ASP A 675 0.70 -36.96 -5.55
C ASP A 675 0.44 -37.79 -4.24
N PRO A 676 -0.83 -38.08 -3.86
CA PRO A 676 -1.20 -38.89 -2.69
C PRO A 676 -0.49 -40.25 -2.52
N PRO A 677 -0.15 -41.02 -3.58
CA PRO A 677 0.57 -42.29 -3.44
C PRO A 677 1.98 -42.13 -2.86
N GLU A 678 2.67 -41.02 -3.14
CA GLU A 678 4.03 -40.78 -2.65
C GLU A 678 4.04 -40.38 -1.16
N ILE A 679 2.96 -39.75 -0.68
CA ILE A 679 2.76 -39.40 0.73
C ILE A 679 2.54 -40.66 1.58
N VAL A 680 1.76 -41.63 1.08
CA VAL A 680 1.54 -42.90 1.78
C VAL A 680 2.82 -43.75 1.83
N ALA A 681 3.60 -43.73 0.74
CA ALA A 681 4.90 -44.39 0.71
C ALA A 681 5.88 -43.81 1.74
N LYS A 682 6.03 -42.47 1.77
CA LYS A 682 6.88 -41.78 2.76
C LYS A 682 6.35 -41.92 4.19
N ALA A 683 5.03 -41.99 4.39
CA ALA A 683 4.43 -42.20 5.70
C ALA A 683 4.72 -43.63 6.22
N LEU A 684 4.53 -44.67 5.40
CA LEU A 684 4.83 -46.06 5.79
C LEU A 684 6.34 -46.30 6.00
N GLU A 685 7.20 -45.66 5.22
CA GLU A 685 8.65 -45.69 5.41
C GLU A 685 9.05 -45.00 6.72
N CYS A 686 8.48 -43.82 7.00
CA CYS A 686 8.65 -43.09 8.25
C CYS A 686 8.11 -43.85 9.47
N LEU A 687 7.03 -44.62 9.34
CA LEU A 687 6.48 -45.46 10.42
C LEU A 687 7.42 -46.62 10.79
N ASN A 688 8.11 -47.19 9.81
CA ASN A 688 9.16 -48.18 10.02
C ASN A 688 10.42 -47.56 10.64
N GLU A 689 10.84 -46.37 10.20
CA GLU A 689 12.03 -45.68 10.73
C GLU A 689 11.82 -45.03 12.11
N LYS A 690 10.60 -44.59 12.45
CA LYS A 690 10.29 -43.89 13.71
C LYS A 690 9.78 -44.79 14.83
N HIS A 691 9.98 -46.10 14.74
CA HIS A 691 9.64 -47.05 15.79
C HIS A 691 8.14 -47.06 16.19
N ILE A 692 7.19 -46.96 15.24
CA ILE A 692 5.79 -47.32 15.54
C ILE A 692 5.63 -48.83 15.53
N TYR A 693 6.18 -49.50 14.51
CA TYR A 693 6.41 -50.94 14.57
C TYR A 693 7.72 -51.19 15.31
N ARG A 694 7.66 -51.56 16.59
CA ARG A 694 8.84 -51.84 17.42
C ARG A 694 9.07 -53.33 17.55
N GLU A 695 7.98 -54.06 17.78
CA GLU A 695 8.01 -55.48 18.11
C GLU A 695 7.28 -56.32 17.07
N CYS A 696 6.52 -55.71 16.16
CA CYS A 696 5.93 -56.44 15.04
C CYS A 696 6.97 -56.93 14.02
N ASP A 697 6.93 -58.24 13.72
CA ASP A 697 7.69 -58.85 12.64
C ASP A 697 7.39 -58.15 11.30
N GLU A 698 8.45 -57.80 10.56
CA GLU A 698 8.36 -57.04 9.30
C GLU A 698 7.45 -57.72 8.27
N SER A 699 7.41 -59.05 8.27
CA SER A 699 6.60 -59.83 7.33
C SER A 699 5.09 -59.72 7.59
N TRP A 700 4.66 -59.27 8.76
CA TRP A 700 3.25 -59.14 9.15
C TRP A 700 2.73 -57.70 9.09
N ARG A 701 3.60 -56.73 8.79
CA ARG A 701 3.25 -55.30 8.75
C ARG A 701 2.37 -54.97 7.54
N LEU A 702 1.57 -53.92 7.68
CA LEU A 702 0.76 -53.38 6.60
C LEU A 702 1.64 -52.95 5.42
N THR A 703 1.37 -53.49 4.24
CA THR A 703 2.16 -53.21 3.03
C THR A 703 1.66 -51.98 2.28
N LEU A 704 2.48 -51.48 1.34
CA LEU A 704 2.10 -50.38 0.43
C LEU A 704 0.85 -50.71 -0.40
N ASN A 705 0.58 -51.99 -0.65
CA ASN A 705 -0.58 -52.43 -1.42
C ASN A 705 -1.88 -52.47 -0.60
N GLY A 706 -1.80 -52.35 0.73
CA GLY A 706 -2.94 -52.47 1.65
C GLY A 706 -3.14 -53.88 2.22
N ASP A 707 -2.16 -54.77 2.06
CA ASP A 707 -2.28 -56.19 2.45
C ASP A 707 -1.68 -56.48 3.84
N LEU A 708 -2.22 -57.53 4.49
CA LEU A 708 -1.81 -58.07 5.79
C LEU A 708 -1.45 -59.56 5.65
N ASN A 709 -0.18 -59.91 5.81
CA ASN A 709 0.33 -61.27 5.55
C ASN A 709 0.57 -62.08 6.83
N ILE A 710 -0.46 -62.25 7.67
CA ILE A 710 -0.36 -62.98 8.93
C ILE A 710 -0.67 -64.47 8.71
N PRO A 711 0.25 -65.41 9.02
CA PRO A 711 -0.04 -66.84 8.92
C PRO A 711 -1.09 -67.28 9.95
N VAL A 712 -2.06 -68.12 9.54
CA VAL A 712 -3.12 -68.65 10.43
C VAL A 712 -2.56 -69.31 11.70
N ALA A 713 -1.42 -70.00 11.60
CA ALA A 713 -0.77 -70.64 12.74
C ALA A 713 -0.22 -69.65 13.80
N ARG A 714 -0.14 -68.36 13.47
CA ARG A 714 0.41 -67.28 14.30
C ARG A 714 -0.64 -66.22 14.65
N THR A 715 -1.92 -66.49 14.39
CA THR A 715 -3.02 -65.55 14.67
C THR A 715 -3.06 -65.10 16.13
N GLU A 716 -2.87 -66.01 17.10
CA GLU A 716 -2.91 -65.64 18.52
C GLU A 716 -1.77 -64.70 18.88
N GLU A 717 -0.57 -64.95 18.35
CA GLU A 717 0.59 -64.09 18.60
C GLU A 717 0.42 -62.70 18.00
N PHE A 718 -0.19 -62.58 16.82
CA PHE A 718 -0.48 -61.29 16.23
C PHE A 718 -1.56 -60.56 17.03
N CYS A 719 -2.71 -61.21 17.28
CA CYS A 719 -3.89 -60.58 17.87
C CYS A 719 -3.75 -60.24 19.36
N GLU A 720 -2.98 -61.02 20.11
CA GLU A 720 -2.71 -60.77 21.54
C GLU A 720 -1.36 -60.08 21.76
N GLY A 721 -0.54 -59.97 20.70
CA GLY A 721 0.77 -59.35 20.74
C GLY A 721 0.74 -57.86 20.41
N PRO A 722 1.92 -57.20 20.53
CA PRO A 722 2.07 -55.78 20.28
C PRO A 722 1.73 -55.41 18.83
N CYS A 723 1.95 -56.33 17.88
CA CYS A 723 1.75 -56.05 16.46
C CYS A 723 0.33 -55.59 16.11
N PHE A 724 -0.72 -56.20 16.68
CA PHE A 724 -2.11 -55.75 16.45
C PHE A 724 -2.32 -54.29 16.85
N SER A 725 -1.79 -53.88 18.01
CA SER A 725 -1.90 -52.50 18.50
C SER A 725 -1.05 -51.52 17.68
N GLU A 726 0.14 -51.93 17.24
CA GLU A 726 1.03 -51.15 16.39
C GLU A 726 0.42 -50.93 15.00
N THR A 727 -0.23 -51.94 14.42
CA THR A 727 -0.94 -51.83 13.13
C THR A 727 -2.12 -50.85 13.24
N HIS A 728 -2.88 -50.87 14.33
CA HIS A 728 -3.93 -49.87 14.56
C HIS A 728 -3.38 -48.45 14.72
N LEU A 729 -2.24 -48.28 15.39
CA LEU A 729 -1.55 -46.99 15.49
C LEU A 729 -1.08 -46.48 14.12
N ALA A 730 -0.53 -47.37 13.29
CA ALA A 730 -0.14 -47.05 11.92
C ALA A 730 -1.36 -46.59 11.09
N LEU A 731 -2.48 -47.32 11.16
CA LEU A 731 -3.72 -46.96 10.46
C LEU A 731 -4.30 -45.62 10.93
N ASN A 732 -4.32 -45.35 12.24
CA ASN A 732 -4.73 -44.04 12.78
C ASN A 732 -3.87 -42.90 12.21
N CYS A 733 -2.54 -43.11 12.17
CA CYS A 733 -1.62 -42.10 11.63
C CYS A 733 -1.85 -41.83 10.14
N ILE A 734 -2.08 -42.88 9.34
CA ILE A 734 -2.38 -42.73 7.91
C ILE A 734 -3.74 -42.03 7.71
N GLU A 735 -4.75 -42.36 8.52
CA GLU A 735 -6.09 -41.75 8.46
C GLU A 735 -6.07 -40.26 8.80
N GLU A 736 -5.28 -39.86 9.80
CA GLU A 736 -5.08 -38.46 10.18
C GLU A 736 -4.39 -37.65 9.07
N ILE A 737 -3.58 -38.30 8.23
CA ILE A 737 -2.87 -37.66 7.11
C ILE A 737 -3.75 -37.65 5.85
N ILE A 738 -4.48 -38.74 5.54
CA ILE A 738 -5.29 -38.88 4.32
C ILE A 738 -6.61 -39.64 4.57
N HIS A 739 -7.64 -38.92 5.01
CA HIS A 739 -8.93 -39.47 5.45
C HIS A 739 -9.80 -40.16 4.35
N HIS A 740 -9.51 -39.95 3.06
CA HIS A 740 -10.28 -40.53 1.94
C HIS A 740 -9.42 -41.37 0.99
N TYR A 741 -8.26 -41.84 1.47
CA TYR A 741 -7.35 -42.65 0.68
C TYR A 741 -7.88 -44.07 0.47
N ARG A 742 -7.51 -44.66 -0.67
CA ARG A 742 -7.64 -46.09 -0.96
C ARG A 742 -6.26 -46.63 -1.31
N PHE A 743 -5.89 -47.76 -0.73
CA PHE A 743 -4.68 -48.51 -1.06
C PHE A 743 -4.75 -49.04 -2.50
N PHE A 744 -3.63 -49.53 -3.04
CA PHE A 744 -3.57 -50.01 -4.44
C PHE A 744 -4.56 -51.16 -4.70
N ASN A 745 -4.83 -52.00 -3.70
CA ASN A 745 -5.86 -53.04 -3.74
C ASN A 745 -7.30 -52.49 -3.62
N ARG A 746 -7.49 -51.16 -3.64
CA ARG A 746 -8.73 -50.39 -3.45
C ARG A 746 -9.30 -50.37 -2.04
N ALA A 747 -8.65 -51.03 -1.09
CA ALA A 747 -9.05 -51.04 0.31
C ALA A 747 -9.02 -49.63 0.91
N THR A 748 -10.03 -49.30 1.70
CA THR A 748 -10.00 -48.17 2.61
C THR A 748 -9.37 -48.59 3.94
N ILE A 749 -9.03 -47.60 4.78
CA ILE A 749 -8.59 -47.87 6.16
C ILE A 749 -9.68 -48.60 6.95
N HIS A 750 -10.96 -48.35 6.64
CA HIS A 750 -12.07 -49.04 7.26
C HIS A 750 -12.05 -50.54 6.93
N ASP A 751 -11.88 -50.90 5.66
CA ASP A 751 -11.87 -52.29 5.19
C ASP A 751 -10.75 -53.10 5.87
N ILE A 752 -9.57 -52.49 6.04
CA ILE A 752 -8.45 -53.12 6.75
C ILE A 752 -8.75 -53.28 8.24
N ARG A 753 -9.39 -52.30 8.89
CA ARG A 753 -9.78 -52.40 10.31
C ARG A 753 -10.81 -53.48 10.55
N GLU A 754 -11.81 -53.60 9.68
CA GLU A 754 -12.81 -54.67 9.81
C GLU A 754 -12.18 -56.05 9.54
N THR A 755 -11.24 -56.15 8.57
CA THR A 755 -10.44 -57.37 8.36
C THR A 755 -9.61 -57.75 9.61
N LEU A 756 -8.97 -56.78 10.26
CA LEU A 756 -8.24 -57.01 11.52
C LEU A 756 -9.17 -57.51 12.64
N LYS A 757 -10.35 -56.92 12.72
CA LYS A 757 -11.35 -57.22 13.75
C LYS A 757 -11.99 -58.60 13.52
N SER A 758 -12.31 -58.97 12.29
CA SER A 758 -12.83 -60.30 11.97
C SER A 758 -11.76 -61.37 12.19
N GLY A 759 -10.55 -61.15 11.66
CA GLY A 759 -9.42 -62.07 11.79
C GLY A 759 -8.99 -62.32 13.24
N CYS A 760 -9.14 -61.33 14.13
CA CYS A 760 -8.87 -61.48 15.56
C CYS A 760 -10.10 -61.83 16.42
N SER A 761 -11.29 -61.93 15.82
CA SER A 761 -12.50 -62.30 16.56
C SER A 761 -12.49 -63.79 16.94
N TYR A 762 -13.28 -64.16 17.94
CA TYR A 762 -13.54 -65.55 18.28
C TYR A 762 -14.74 -66.05 17.47
N GLY A 763 -14.50 -66.37 16.19
CA GLY A 763 -15.53 -66.77 15.22
C GLY A 763 -14.97 -67.60 14.06
N PRO A 764 -15.80 -68.00 13.08
CA PRO A 764 -15.39 -68.83 11.95
C PRO A 764 -14.34 -68.16 11.04
N GLU A 765 -14.24 -66.83 11.08
CA GLU A 765 -13.27 -66.03 10.32
C GLU A 765 -11.95 -65.80 11.09
N ARG A 766 -11.78 -66.40 12.28
CA ARG A 766 -10.54 -66.26 13.06
C ARG A 766 -9.35 -66.74 12.24
N GLY A 767 -8.34 -65.88 12.11
CA GLY A 767 -7.11 -66.13 11.37
C GLY A 767 -7.18 -65.81 9.88
N VAL A 768 -8.30 -65.29 9.37
CA VAL A 768 -8.44 -64.81 8.00
C VAL A 768 -8.10 -63.31 7.96
N PHE A 769 -6.99 -62.95 7.32
CA PHE A 769 -6.53 -61.56 7.18
C PHE A 769 -6.45 -61.10 5.71
N ASN A 770 -7.31 -61.66 4.87
CA ASN A 770 -7.37 -61.34 3.44
C ASN A 770 -8.28 -60.13 3.21
N VAL A 771 -7.68 -58.95 3.03
CA VAL A 771 -8.41 -57.69 2.85
C VAL A 771 -9.21 -57.67 1.54
N LEU A 772 -8.72 -58.31 0.49
CA LEU A 772 -9.41 -58.35 -0.81
C LEU A 772 -10.70 -59.18 -0.76
N GLU A 773 -10.64 -60.34 -0.10
CA GLU A 773 -11.82 -61.21 0.08
C GLU A 773 -12.90 -60.51 0.91
N HIS A 774 -12.49 -59.75 1.95
CA HIS A 774 -13.41 -58.92 2.73
C HIS A 774 -14.11 -57.83 1.88
N ILE A 775 -13.39 -57.19 0.96
CA ILE A 775 -13.96 -56.17 0.06
C ILE A 775 -14.94 -56.79 -0.94
N GLU A 776 -14.60 -57.96 -1.51
CA GLU A 776 -15.47 -58.67 -2.45
C GLU A 776 -16.77 -59.14 -1.76
N ASP A 777 -16.69 -59.64 -0.53
CA ASP A 777 -17.86 -60.03 0.28
C ASP A 777 -18.75 -58.83 0.66
N GLU A 778 -18.18 -57.65 0.93
CA GLU A 778 -18.96 -56.43 1.16
C GLU A 778 -19.64 -55.91 -0.11
N GLU A 779 -19.00 -55.98 -1.29
CA GLU A 779 -19.63 -55.57 -2.55
C GLU A 779 -20.80 -56.49 -2.94
N GLU A 780 -20.68 -57.81 -2.72
CA GLU A 780 -21.79 -58.75 -2.90
C GLU A 780 -22.93 -58.51 -1.90
N ASN A 781 -22.62 -58.31 -0.62
CA ASN A 781 -23.62 -58.02 0.42
C ASN A 781 -24.28 -56.64 0.27
N ALA A 782 -23.55 -55.63 -0.23
CA ALA A 782 -24.11 -54.32 -0.55
C ALA A 782 -25.05 -54.40 -1.76
N SER A 783 -24.70 -55.21 -2.78
CA SER A 783 -25.57 -55.51 -3.92
C SER A 783 -26.88 -56.20 -3.49
N GLU A 784 -26.83 -57.13 -2.53
CA GLU A 784 -28.03 -57.74 -1.95
C GLU A 784 -28.82 -56.79 -1.01
N LYS A 785 -28.15 -55.95 -0.21
CA LYS A 785 -28.80 -54.91 0.61
C LYS A 785 -29.47 -53.82 -0.23
N ILE A 786 -28.92 -53.48 -1.40
CA ILE A 786 -29.55 -52.55 -2.35
C ILE A 786 -30.75 -53.21 -3.05
N LYS A 787 -30.66 -54.49 -3.40
CA LYS A 787 -31.79 -55.28 -3.94
C LYS A 787 -32.94 -55.45 -2.93
N SER A 788 -32.68 -55.47 -1.61
CA SER A 788 -33.73 -55.51 -0.58
C SER A 788 -34.23 -54.14 -0.11
N ARG A 789 -33.44 -53.05 -0.25
CA ARG A 789 -33.81 -51.68 0.16
C ARG A 789 -34.53 -50.83 -0.88
N PHE A 790 -34.58 -51.25 -2.14
CA PHE A 790 -35.48 -50.64 -3.13
C PHE A 790 -36.76 -51.49 -3.32
N GLY A 791 -37.44 -51.74 -2.21
CA GLY A 791 -38.90 -51.89 -2.12
C GLY A 791 -39.53 -50.57 -1.64
N PRO A 792 -40.76 -50.22 -2.03
CA PRO A 792 -41.14 -48.82 -2.19
C PRO A 792 -41.67 -48.18 -0.90
N LEU A 793 -41.39 -46.88 -0.75
CA LEU A 793 -42.14 -45.88 0.01
C LEU A 793 -41.91 -45.76 1.55
N LEU A 794 -41.87 -44.49 1.98
CA LEU A 794 -42.06 -43.93 3.34
C LEU A 794 -40.93 -44.12 4.38
N PHE A 795 -40.26 -43.03 4.79
CA PHE A 795 -40.77 -42.16 5.87
C PHE A 795 -39.94 -40.85 5.97
N ILE A 796 -40.68 -39.81 6.30
CA ILE A 796 -40.35 -38.39 6.37
C ILE A 796 -39.79 -38.03 7.77
N ILE A 797 -38.96 -36.96 7.86
CA ILE A 797 -38.61 -36.13 9.05
C ILE A 797 -37.61 -36.71 10.07
N ALA A 798 -36.47 -36.00 10.27
CA ALA A 798 -36.24 -35.19 11.49
C ALA A 798 -34.85 -34.50 11.52
N LEU A 799 -34.91 -33.16 11.63
CA LEU A 799 -34.06 -32.23 12.39
C LEU A 799 -32.53 -32.16 12.17
N LEU A 800 -32.11 -30.99 11.66
CA LEU A 800 -31.15 -30.05 12.28
C LEU A 800 -30.01 -30.65 13.12
N LEU A 801 -28.81 -30.71 12.52
CA LEU A 801 -27.58 -30.06 12.99
C LEU A 801 -26.62 -29.91 11.81
#